data_AF-A0AAW0C3F5-F1
#
_entry.id   AF-A0AAW0C3F5-F1
#
_cell.length_a   1.000
_cell.length_b   1.000
_cell.length_c   1.000
_cell.angle_alpha   90.00
_cell.angle_beta   90.00
_cell.angle_gamma   90.00
#
_symmetry.space_group_name_H-M   'P 1'
#
loop_
_entity.id
_entity.type
_entity.pdbx_description
1 polymer ?
#
loop_
_entity_poly.entity_id
_entity_poly.type
_entity_poly.pdbx_seq_one_letter_code
_entity_poly.pdbx_strand_id
1 'polypeptide(L)'
;METGTKLLILAAALFLYWRSRRKSPISRIRGPKSKSWLVGNLEELLQPQAGEADFKWQSLYGGIVRYGGTFGDERLFVADPKAIQHILHAPNYRWERTVELRQRTALLSGPGITAVTGDDHRRQRRVMQPSFGAPASRELVPIFSSAAVALTNAMKDSIVQSDSESKVFNISKYVSRATLDAIGHAGFDYHFGAMENADNRLAAAYNNLFADAFASPTKAALVSMALPTLLPFKLLEFMLHRSNNDRAKRIRLIRDVSRDVARQLLKEKAGDIDQGKGNKDVMSLLVKANLSENEKHRLSDEELLSQMTTIFTAGHETTSNSISWTLVELSRRPEIQNRLREEILAKKRELAANGNTTGTFVAEDFDTLPYLNAVLKESLRYSPVIPQIQRVANEDDVIPLSEPIVTSDGKYINEVPIHKGQKVVISINGYNRNKNVFGEDAQEFNPDRWLNSTSTNSGSSVGVYANLATFAGGHRGCIGWRFAILEMQAFLVELISNFEFSATAESSRIRREAAGVMIPTLEGELEKVAFNAPFNLDPEFLKLCLATFKNQTPTNHSPIVSDTSRLTDYYPAAYKDFYGLPSNPPCVYKSGTAWREPIGPESYRITRQVRPVYDHPIADQWHTIGTSIYEFLDSQSIKWTSIDPVAFAEEDEVQPFCPFLMWIGVYPKSLPYNAAVAAAKAVKKILAQAGFPEIEVAFRESVVIRSASPGPKWLSFDPLRDPVPELLKPFTPTLGLSIASLRMPYFEGTGALYFRVSNANNRTVLLTAAHVVRLPVFGMTCRHNSQAAEEIVALGYKGYSNAITSMLSTIGDLASSIEIWKDNIARLPEPVEGEDEDEQTVDKRQDDITKYRTTLAQRTIGSVLHVEPITVSDGPHHFTSDWALIELHEEKIDWKSFKGNQIYIGGNLSPSDYGKIMFPRPEDQGSYKYPRDGLLQAYNVVKDKEIRSPQQFDANGYKCLHVVKNGQATGTTVGRVSGLNSFTRVYTKHGNKQTSVEVAVLPYDMKRGAFSAPGDSGAIVLERSGGIVGMLTGGGGAAEENDITYLTPYWWFEEQIKKVLPGCYLYDVVH
;
A
#
# COMPACT_ATOMS: atom_id res chain seq x y z
N MET A 1 -42.66 10.50 -3.00
CA MET A 1 -41.47 11.39 -3.02
C MET A 1 -41.83 12.87 -2.89
N GLU A 2 -42.58 13.48 -3.82
CA GLU A 2 -42.82 14.94 -3.85
C GLU A 2 -43.15 15.61 -2.50
N THR A 3 -44.03 15.04 -1.69
CA THR A 3 -44.45 15.59 -0.40
C THR A 3 -43.29 15.79 0.57
N GLY A 4 -42.33 14.85 0.63
CA GLY A 4 -41.14 14.97 1.46
C GLY A 4 -40.21 16.10 0.98
N THR A 5 -40.04 16.25 -0.33
CA THR A 5 -39.24 17.34 -0.92
C THR A 5 -39.87 18.71 -0.63
N LYS A 6 -41.20 18.83 -0.77
CA LYS A 6 -41.94 20.07 -0.49
C LYS A 6 -41.85 20.46 1.00
N LEU A 7 -41.91 19.49 1.92
CA LEU A 7 -41.69 19.70 3.36
C LEU A 7 -40.26 20.16 3.68
N LEU A 8 -39.23 19.54 3.09
CA LEU A 8 -37.83 19.95 3.27
C LEU A 8 -37.57 21.40 2.80
N ILE A 9 -38.13 21.78 1.65
CA ILE A 9 -38.01 23.15 1.12
C ILE A 9 -38.70 24.15 2.05
N LEU A 10 -39.90 23.83 2.55
CA LEU A 10 -40.62 24.69 3.50
C LEU A 10 -39.87 24.84 4.82
N ALA A 11 -39.32 23.76 5.37
CA ALA A 11 -38.52 23.79 6.60
C ALA A 11 -37.24 24.64 6.43
N ALA A 12 -36.55 24.50 5.30
CA ALA A 12 -35.38 25.33 4.98
C ALA A 12 -35.75 26.82 4.83
N ALA A 13 -36.86 27.14 4.15
CA ALA A 13 -37.36 28.50 4.00
C ALA A 13 -37.72 29.13 5.36
N LEU A 14 -38.42 28.40 6.23
CA LEU A 14 -38.76 28.84 7.59
C LEU A 14 -37.52 29.03 8.46
N PHE A 15 -36.52 28.16 8.37
CA PHE A 15 -35.24 28.30 9.07
C PHE A 15 -34.46 29.55 8.62
N LEU A 16 -34.39 29.81 7.31
CA LEU A 16 -33.74 31.00 6.76
C LEU A 16 -34.51 32.29 7.12
N TYR A 17 -35.84 32.25 7.13
CA TYR A 17 -36.68 33.36 7.59
C TYR A 17 -36.45 33.66 9.08
N TRP A 18 -36.47 32.64 9.94
CA TRP A 18 -36.17 32.75 11.37
C TRP A 18 -34.76 33.31 11.60
N ARG A 19 -33.75 32.81 10.86
CA ARG A 19 -32.37 33.31 10.90
C ARG A 19 -32.31 34.80 10.59
N SER A 20 -32.99 35.24 9.52
CA SER A 20 -33.00 36.66 9.10
C SER A 20 -33.68 37.61 10.10
N ARG A 21 -34.54 37.07 10.99
CA ARG A 21 -35.24 37.84 12.04
C ARG A 21 -34.48 37.91 13.36
N ARG A 22 -33.52 37.01 13.63
CA ARG A 22 -32.76 36.95 14.90
C ARG A 22 -31.62 37.97 14.89
N LYS A 23 -31.80 39.11 15.57
CA LYS A 23 -30.71 40.09 15.81
C LYS A 23 -29.59 39.43 16.61
N SER A 24 -28.35 39.50 16.14
CA SER A 24 -27.17 39.00 16.87
C SER A 24 -26.53 40.11 17.71
N PRO A 25 -26.03 39.85 18.93
CA PRO A 25 -25.29 40.83 19.73
C PRO A 25 -24.05 41.37 19.00
N ILE A 26 -23.42 40.57 18.13
CA ILE A 26 -22.27 41.02 17.33
C ILE A 26 -22.63 42.04 16.25
N SER A 27 -23.91 42.36 16.01
CA SER A 27 -24.32 43.31 14.97
C SER A 27 -23.78 44.73 15.19
N ARG A 28 -23.34 45.07 16.42
CA ARG A 28 -22.65 46.33 16.76
C ARG A 28 -21.14 46.30 16.52
N ILE A 29 -20.57 45.15 16.16
CA ILE A 29 -19.15 45.03 15.82
C ILE A 29 -18.93 45.60 14.41
N ARG A 30 -17.84 46.37 14.25
CA ARG A 30 -17.42 46.96 12.97
C ARG A 30 -16.88 45.89 12.02
N GLY A 31 -16.89 46.18 10.72
CA GLY A 31 -16.38 45.27 9.70
C GLY A 31 -16.87 45.60 8.30
N PRO A 32 -16.48 44.80 7.29
CA PRO A 32 -16.85 45.03 5.89
C PRO A 32 -18.37 44.91 5.70
N LYS A 33 -18.94 45.82 4.90
CA LYS A 33 -20.33 45.67 4.43
C LYS A 33 -20.43 44.42 3.55
N SER A 34 -21.49 43.64 3.72
CA SER A 34 -21.76 42.49 2.86
C SER A 34 -22.10 42.95 1.44
N LYS A 35 -21.49 42.31 0.43
CA LYS A 35 -21.73 42.61 -0.99
C LYS A 35 -22.91 41.82 -1.58
N SER A 36 -23.33 40.75 -0.92
CA SER A 36 -24.43 39.88 -1.35
C SER A 36 -25.03 39.13 -0.18
N TRP A 37 -26.36 39.08 -0.08
CA TRP A 37 -27.04 38.28 0.94
C TRP A 37 -26.77 36.76 0.78
N LEU A 38 -26.54 36.28 -0.45
CA LEU A 38 -26.36 34.85 -0.73
C LEU A 38 -25.00 34.31 -0.30
N VAL A 39 -23.91 35.07 -0.55
CA VAL A 39 -22.50 34.64 -0.28
C VAL A 39 -21.77 35.50 0.75
N GLY A 40 -22.37 36.57 1.23
CA GLY A 40 -21.81 37.43 2.27
C GLY A 40 -20.57 38.20 1.79
N ASN A 41 -19.47 38.01 2.52
CA ASN A 41 -18.11 38.43 2.19
C ASN A 41 -17.21 37.22 1.91
N LEU A 42 -17.75 35.99 1.79
CA LEU A 42 -16.95 34.78 1.57
C LEU A 42 -16.19 34.79 0.25
N GLU A 43 -16.73 35.47 -0.76
CA GLU A 43 -16.04 35.74 -2.04
C GLU A 43 -14.75 36.55 -1.81
N GLU A 44 -14.81 37.58 -0.98
CA GLU A 44 -13.65 38.40 -0.59
C GLU A 44 -12.70 37.68 0.36
N LEU A 45 -13.14 36.64 1.07
CA LEU A 45 -12.34 35.88 2.03
C LEU A 45 -11.62 34.65 1.44
N LEU A 46 -12.15 34.08 0.35
CA LEU A 46 -11.74 32.75 -0.15
C LEU A 46 -11.32 32.71 -1.63
N GLN A 47 -11.40 33.82 -2.38
CA GLN A 47 -10.87 33.92 -3.75
C GLN A 47 -9.58 34.76 -3.86
N PRO A 48 -9.37 35.84 -3.07
CA PRO A 48 -8.07 36.50 -2.94
C PRO A 48 -7.01 35.59 -2.29
N GLN A 49 -5.77 36.08 -2.15
CA GLN A 49 -4.74 35.26 -1.49
C GLN A 49 -5.08 35.00 -0.02
N ALA A 50 -4.76 33.80 0.47
CA ALA A 50 -4.93 33.46 1.88
C ALA A 50 -4.14 34.45 2.77
N GLY A 51 -4.84 35.17 3.65
CA GLY A 51 -4.27 36.24 4.48
C GLY A 51 -4.52 37.66 3.95
N GLU A 52 -4.85 37.85 2.67
CA GLU A 52 -5.05 39.18 2.08
C GLU A 52 -6.26 39.90 2.70
N ALA A 53 -7.40 39.21 2.75
CA ALA A 53 -8.59 39.69 3.46
C ALA A 53 -8.36 39.82 4.96
N ASP A 54 -7.63 38.86 5.56
CA ASP A 54 -7.31 38.84 6.98
C ASP A 54 -6.57 40.12 7.41
N PHE A 55 -5.45 40.45 6.76
CA PHE A 55 -4.64 41.64 7.07
C PHE A 55 -5.38 42.95 6.74
N LYS A 56 -6.16 42.97 5.66
CA LYS A 56 -6.99 44.11 5.25
C LYS A 56 -8.10 44.40 6.27
N TRP A 57 -8.77 43.38 6.78
CA TRP A 57 -9.85 43.56 7.77
C TRP A 57 -9.26 43.89 9.14
N GLN A 58 -8.14 43.29 9.53
CA GLN A 58 -7.43 43.58 10.78
C GLN A 58 -6.93 45.03 10.83
N SER A 59 -6.36 45.56 9.74
CA SER A 59 -5.87 46.96 9.69
C SER A 59 -7.00 48.01 9.66
N LEU A 60 -8.16 47.68 9.07
CA LEU A 60 -9.30 48.61 9.00
C LEU A 60 -10.19 48.61 10.26
N TYR A 61 -10.27 47.50 10.99
CA TYR A 61 -11.28 47.31 12.05
C TYR A 61 -10.71 46.87 13.41
N GLY A 62 -9.48 46.35 13.46
CA GLY A 62 -8.83 45.78 14.63
C GLY A 62 -8.91 44.25 14.69
N GLY A 63 -8.46 43.66 15.80
CA GLY A 63 -8.41 42.19 15.99
C GLY A 63 -9.76 41.48 16.10
N ILE A 64 -10.89 42.20 16.03
CA ILE A 64 -12.25 41.68 16.13
C ILE A 64 -13.12 42.34 15.05
N VAL A 65 -13.65 41.54 14.12
CA VAL A 65 -14.35 42.05 12.93
C VAL A 65 -15.64 41.25 12.68
N ARG A 66 -16.75 41.91 12.37
CA ARG A 66 -17.96 41.22 11.89
C ARG A 66 -17.98 41.17 10.37
N TYR A 67 -18.29 40.02 9.80
CA TYR A 67 -18.47 39.85 8.35
C TYR A 67 -19.67 38.96 8.01
N GLY A 68 -20.16 39.03 6.77
CA GLY A 68 -21.25 38.20 6.28
C GLY A 68 -20.79 36.84 5.76
N GLY A 69 -21.49 35.79 6.14
CA GLY A 69 -21.48 34.46 5.52
C GLY A 69 -22.65 34.28 4.53
N THR A 70 -22.95 33.02 4.20
CA THR A 70 -24.07 32.65 3.33
C THR A 70 -25.44 32.99 3.93
N PHE A 71 -26.42 33.35 3.10
CA PHE A 71 -27.81 33.62 3.50
C PHE A 71 -27.98 34.60 4.69
N GLY A 72 -27.15 35.64 4.75
CA GLY A 72 -27.17 36.63 5.83
C GLY A 72 -26.65 36.15 7.19
N ASP A 73 -25.90 35.04 7.24
CA ASP A 73 -25.21 34.53 8.42
C ASP A 73 -24.16 35.55 8.95
N GLU A 74 -24.38 36.20 10.09
CA GLU A 74 -23.35 37.07 10.69
C GLU A 74 -22.28 36.24 11.40
N ARG A 75 -21.00 36.54 11.14
CA ARG A 75 -19.85 35.83 11.73
C ARG A 75 -18.88 36.81 12.37
N LEU A 76 -18.25 36.39 13.46
CA LEU A 76 -17.12 37.10 14.06
C LEU A 76 -15.81 36.53 13.49
N PHE A 77 -14.90 37.40 13.11
CA PHE A 77 -13.54 37.11 12.69
C PHE A 77 -12.60 37.63 13.78
N VAL A 78 -11.66 36.80 14.23
CA VAL A 78 -10.91 37.01 15.48
C VAL A 78 -9.41 36.77 15.26
N ALA A 79 -8.61 37.78 15.58
CA ALA A 79 -7.14 37.78 15.62
C ALA A 79 -6.57 38.28 16.98
N ASP A 80 -7.45 38.67 17.91
CA ASP A 80 -7.12 39.07 19.29
C ASP A 80 -6.58 37.88 20.11
N PRO A 81 -5.41 38.00 20.78
CA PRO A 81 -4.75 36.89 21.46
C PRO A 81 -5.58 36.30 22.62
N LYS A 82 -6.27 37.15 23.39
CA LYS A 82 -7.02 36.75 24.58
C LYS A 82 -8.36 36.13 24.20
N ALA A 83 -9.01 36.69 23.16
CA ALA A 83 -10.21 36.13 22.56
C ALA A 83 -9.94 34.72 22.00
N ILE A 84 -8.83 34.54 21.27
CA ILE A 84 -8.43 33.22 20.73
C ILE A 84 -8.15 32.24 21.87
N GLN A 85 -7.41 32.66 22.90
CA GLN A 85 -7.15 31.82 24.08
C GLN A 85 -8.47 31.37 24.74
N HIS A 86 -9.41 32.29 25.00
CA HIS A 86 -10.71 31.99 25.58
C HIS A 86 -11.49 30.96 24.75
N ILE A 87 -11.57 31.14 23.42
CA ILE A 87 -12.30 30.24 22.52
C ILE A 87 -11.64 28.85 22.44
N LEU A 88 -10.30 28.77 22.34
CA LEU A 88 -9.60 27.50 22.15
C LEU A 88 -9.42 26.70 23.45
N HIS A 89 -9.22 27.38 24.57
CA HIS A 89 -8.96 26.74 25.87
C HIS A 89 -10.21 26.58 26.74
N ALA A 90 -11.38 26.99 26.25
CA ALA A 90 -12.65 26.79 26.97
C ALA A 90 -12.87 25.33 27.41
N PRO A 91 -13.32 25.10 28.65
CA PRO A 91 -13.65 23.77 29.16
C PRO A 91 -14.85 23.16 28.41
N ASN A 92 -15.08 21.86 28.64
CA ASN A 92 -16.33 21.14 28.30
C ASN A 92 -16.84 21.28 26.85
N TYR A 93 -15.95 21.61 25.89
CA TYR A 93 -16.31 21.88 24.49
C TYR A 93 -17.40 22.97 24.33
N ARG A 94 -17.36 24.05 25.13
CA ARG A 94 -18.25 25.22 24.92
C ARG A 94 -18.17 25.82 23.50
N TRP A 95 -17.01 25.67 22.86
CA TRP A 95 -16.72 26.11 21.50
C TRP A 95 -16.36 24.92 20.59
N GLU A 96 -17.25 24.57 19.66
CA GLU A 96 -17.11 23.36 18.82
C GLU A 96 -16.90 23.64 17.32
N ARG A 97 -16.53 22.62 16.53
CA ARG A 97 -16.48 22.74 15.06
C ARG A 97 -17.89 23.00 14.47
N THR A 98 -17.97 23.92 13.52
CA THR A 98 -19.21 24.27 12.79
C THR A 98 -19.81 23.05 12.07
N VAL A 99 -21.13 22.98 11.93
CA VAL A 99 -21.82 21.83 11.28
C VAL A 99 -21.32 21.65 9.85
N GLU A 100 -21.13 22.75 9.13
CA GLU A 100 -20.56 22.79 7.78
C GLU A 100 -19.20 22.12 7.69
N LEU A 101 -18.31 22.42 8.65
CA LEU A 101 -16.96 21.90 8.67
C LEU A 101 -16.93 20.42 9.07
N ARG A 102 -17.76 20.00 10.03
CA ARG A 102 -17.83 18.59 10.47
C ARG A 102 -18.29 17.66 9.35
N GLN A 103 -19.41 17.99 8.70
CA GLN A 103 -19.95 17.14 7.64
C GLN A 103 -19.09 17.16 6.38
N ARG A 104 -18.50 18.30 5.99
CA ARG A 104 -17.54 18.33 4.87
C ARG A 104 -16.31 17.46 5.12
N THR A 105 -15.82 17.40 6.36
CA THR A 105 -14.74 16.47 6.73
C THR A 105 -15.24 15.01 6.72
N ALA A 106 -16.43 14.72 7.24
CA ALA A 106 -16.99 13.36 7.23
C ALA A 106 -17.25 12.82 5.80
N LEU A 107 -17.59 13.68 4.83
CA LEU A 107 -17.70 13.29 3.42
C LEU A 107 -16.34 12.94 2.77
N LEU A 108 -15.21 13.36 3.36
CA LEU A 108 -13.86 13.11 2.87
C LEU A 108 -13.21 11.91 3.58
N SER A 109 -13.31 11.83 4.92
CA SER A 109 -12.58 10.85 5.74
C SER A 109 -13.44 10.13 6.80
N GLY A 110 -14.77 10.17 6.69
CA GLY A 110 -15.71 9.49 7.59
C GLY A 110 -15.77 10.08 9.01
N PRO A 111 -16.38 9.39 10.00
CA PRO A 111 -16.44 9.80 11.41
C PRO A 111 -15.09 9.79 12.17
N GLY A 112 -14.02 10.29 11.55
CA GLY A 112 -12.70 10.48 12.16
C GLY A 112 -12.65 11.62 13.17
N ILE A 113 -11.54 11.73 13.91
CA ILE A 113 -11.31 12.75 14.96
C ILE A 113 -11.50 14.20 14.47
N THR A 114 -11.27 14.44 13.19
CA THR A 114 -11.43 15.74 12.54
C THR A 114 -12.91 16.10 12.29
N ALA A 115 -13.82 15.13 12.27
CA ALA A 115 -15.26 15.32 12.04
C ALA A 115 -16.11 15.29 13.32
N VAL A 116 -15.81 14.39 14.27
CA VAL A 116 -16.63 14.17 15.48
C VAL A 116 -16.49 15.28 16.54
N THR A 117 -17.34 15.25 17.57
CA THR A 117 -17.50 16.28 18.62
C THR A 117 -17.62 15.70 20.02
N GLY A 118 -17.45 16.53 21.05
CA GLY A 118 -17.75 16.19 22.44
C GLY A 118 -17.04 14.93 22.94
N ASP A 119 -17.83 13.95 23.38
CA ASP A 119 -17.31 12.73 24.02
C ASP A 119 -16.73 11.73 23.01
N ASP A 120 -17.24 11.65 21.78
CA ASP A 120 -16.62 10.85 20.70
C ASP A 120 -15.23 11.40 20.36
N HIS A 121 -15.11 12.73 20.24
CA HIS A 121 -13.80 13.37 20.05
C HIS A 121 -12.87 13.10 21.23
N ARG A 122 -13.39 13.07 22.48
CA ARG A 122 -12.61 12.75 23.68
C ARG A 122 -12.16 11.28 23.69
N ARG A 123 -13.01 10.34 23.27
CA ARG A 123 -12.70 8.90 23.11
C ARG A 123 -11.62 8.69 22.06
N GLN A 124 -11.87 9.12 20.83
CA GLN A 124 -10.96 8.95 19.70
C GLN A 124 -9.60 9.62 19.95
N ARG A 125 -9.57 10.82 20.55
CA ARG A 125 -8.29 11.45 20.93
C ARG A 125 -7.55 10.63 21.98
N ARG A 126 -8.23 10.15 23.03
CA ARG A 126 -7.59 9.37 24.11
C ARG A 126 -6.93 8.10 23.57
N VAL A 127 -7.55 7.42 22.62
CA VAL A 127 -7.00 6.22 21.96
C VAL A 127 -5.68 6.53 21.25
N MET A 128 -5.64 7.57 20.42
CA MET A 128 -4.47 7.88 19.58
C MET A 128 -3.36 8.67 20.30
N GLN A 129 -3.66 9.34 21.41
CA GLN A 129 -2.71 10.25 22.06
C GLN A 129 -1.34 9.64 22.46
N PRO A 130 -1.19 8.34 22.81
CA PRO A 130 0.11 7.77 23.18
C PRO A 130 1.13 7.74 22.04
N SER A 131 0.75 7.31 20.82
CA SER A 131 1.67 7.27 19.67
C SER A 131 2.05 8.67 19.15
N PHE A 132 1.27 9.71 19.49
CA PHE A 132 1.62 11.11 19.27
C PHE A 132 2.21 11.79 20.54
N GLY A 133 2.65 10.99 21.51
CA GLY A 133 3.38 11.46 22.70
C GLY A 133 4.80 11.91 22.36
N ALA A 134 5.46 12.61 23.31
CA ALA A 134 6.82 13.09 23.09
C ALA A 134 7.86 11.97 22.88
N PRO A 135 7.89 10.87 23.66
CA PRO A 135 8.82 9.77 23.42
C PRO A 135 8.56 9.09 22.07
N ALA A 136 7.31 8.70 21.81
CA ALA A 136 6.91 8.07 20.56
C ALA A 136 7.23 8.93 19.33
N SER A 137 7.08 10.26 19.40
CA SER A 137 7.46 11.14 18.28
C SER A 137 8.98 11.17 18.01
N ARG A 138 9.82 11.01 19.05
CA ARG A 138 11.28 10.99 18.94
C ARG A 138 11.80 9.64 18.43
N GLU A 139 11.16 8.53 18.83
CA GLU A 139 11.42 7.17 18.31
C GLU A 139 11.30 7.08 16.77
N LEU A 140 10.57 8.00 16.12
CA LEU A 140 10.30 8.01 14.67
C LEU A 140 11.30 8.82 13.83
N VAL A 141 12.25 9.55 14.43
CA VAL A 141 13.23 10.38 13.69
C VAL A 141 14.02 9.61 12.61
N PRO A 142 14.49 8.37 12.83
CA PRO A 142 15.15 7.59 11.77
C PRO A 142 14.28 7.37 10.53
N ILE A 143 12.95 7.27 10.70
CA ILE A 143 11.99 7.09 9.60
C ILE A 143 11.88 8.39 8.80
N PHE A 144 11.77 9.54 9.48
CA PHE A 144 11.71 10.84 8.82
C PHE A 144 13.02 11.14 8.05
N SER A 145 14.17 10.83 8.65
CA SER A 145 15.48 10.94 8.00
C SER A 145 15.60 10.01 6.78
N SER A 146 15.10 8.77 6.87
CA SER A 146 15.07 7.84 5.73
C SER A 146 14.23 8.37 4.56
N ALA A 147 13.03 8.89 4.83
CA ALA A 147 12.18 9.51 3.81
C ALA A 147 12.79 10.78 3.20
N ALA A 148 13.49 11.60 4.01
CA ALA A 148 14.21 12.78 3.56
C ALA A 148 15.44 12.44 2.68
N VAL A 149 16.13 11.34 2.97
CA VAL A 149 17.21 10.79 2.12
C VAL A 149 16.65 10.23 0.82
N ALA A 150 15.53 9.50 0.84
CA ALA A 150 14.87 9.00 -0.37
C ALA A 150 14.43 10.15 -1.30
N LEU A 151 13.86 11.23 -0.73
CA LEU A 151 13.58 12.48 -1.43
C LEU A 151 14.85 13.08 -2.07
N THR A 152 15.91 13.21 -1.28
CA THR A 152 17.18 13.82 -1.69
C THR A 152 17.85 13.03 -2.81
N ASN A 153 17.83 11.69 -2.74
CA ASN A 153 18.38 10.83 -3.79
C ASN A 153 17.57 10.93 -5.09
N ALA A 154 16.22 10.88 -5.01
CA ALA A 154 15.38 11.08 -6.19
C ALA A 154 15.55 12.46 -6.85
N MET A 155 15.90 13.51 -6.08
CA MET A 155 16.26 14.81 -6.61
C MET A 155 17.67 14.80 -7.25
N LYS A 156 18.67 14.18 -6.61
CA LYS A 156 20.03 14.01 -7.17
C LYS A 156 20.01 13.24 -8.50
N ASP A 157 19.35 12.08 -8.53
CA ASP A 157 19.22 11.25 -9.73
C ASP A 157 18.55 12.03 -10.87
N SER A 158 17.54 12.84 -10.54
CA SER A 158 16.85 13.70 -11.51
C SER A 158 17.79 14.78 -12.07
N ILE A 159 18.71 15.36 -11.28
CA ILE A 159 19.73 16.31 -11.77
C ILE A 159 20.79 15.59 -12.64
N VAL A 160 21.29 14.44 -12.19
CA VAL A 160 22.29 13.63 -12.92
C VAL A 160 21.76 13.14 -14.28
N GLN A 161 20.44 13.01 -14.43
CA GLN A 161 19.75 12.67 -15.69
C GLN A 161 19.47 13.88 -16.61
N SER A 162 19.91 15.09 -16.26
CA SER A 162 19.82 16.28 -17.13
C SER A 162 21.19 16.79 -17.55
N ASP A 163 21.27 17.41 -18.74
CA ASP A 163 22.47 18.04 -19.30
C ASP A 163 22.91 19.33 -18.55
N SER A 164 22.56 19.47 -17.27
CA SER A 164 22.85 20.61 -16.42
C SER A 164 22.97 20.17 -14.96
N GLU A 165 23.91 20.78 -14.25
CA GLU A 165 24.11 20.64 -12.80
C GLU A 165 22.98 21.33 -11.98
N SER A 166 22.00 21.94 -12.67
CA SER A 166 20.83 22.61 -12.08
C SER A 166 19.52 22.10 -12.68
N LYS A 167 18.46 21.98 -11.87
CA LYS A 167 17.16 21.50 -12.36
C LYS A 167 15.96 22.10 -11.64
N VAL A 168 14.94 22.37 -12.45
CA VAL A 168 13.60 22.88 -12.11
C VAL A 168 12.76 21.81 -11.37
N PHE A 169 12.38 22.07 -10.12
CA PHE A 169 11.60 21.14 -9.29
C PHE A 169 10.29 21.74 -8.76
N ASN A 170 9.15 21.15 -9.14
CA ASN A 170 7.90 21.28 -8.36
C ASN A 170 8.07 20.53 -7.02
N ILE A 171 8.64 21.23 -6.04
CA ILE A 171 9.04 20.66 -4.75
C ILE A 171 7.85 20.05 -3.99
N SER A 172 6.67 20.67 -4.05
CA SER A 172 5.46 20.18 -3.39
C SER A 172 5.08 18.76 -3.81
N LYS A 173 5.23 18.42 -5.11
CA LYS A 173 4.97 17.06 -5.62
C LYS A 173 5.94 16.03 -5.05
N TYR A 174 7.22 16.39 -4.91
CA TYR A 174 8.24 15.47 -4.39
C TYR A 174 8.11 15.31 -2.87
N VAL A 175 7.92 16.40 -2.12
CA VAL A 175 7.76 16.34 -0.66
C VAL A 175 6.45 15.67 -0.26
N SER A 176 5.34 15.86 -0.99
CA SER A 176 4.07 15.16 -0.71
C SER A 176 4.24 13.64 -0.84
N ARG A 177 4.94 13.14 -1.87
CA ARG A 177 5.28 11.69 -1.99
C ARG A 177 6.13 11.18 -0.82
N ALA A 178 7.19 11.91 -0.47
CA ALA A 178 8.11 11.49 0.60
C ALA A 178 7.47 11.53 2.00
N THR A 179 6.66 12.55 2.29
CA THR A 179 5.90 12.63 3.56
C THR A 179 4.74 11.62 3.61
N LEU A 180 4.20 11.20 2.46
CA LEU A 180 3.25 10.08 2.39
C LEU A 180 3.90 8.75 2.77
N ASP A 181 5.10 8.44 2.25
CA ASP A 181 5.88 7.27 2.70
C ASP A 181 6.25 7.39 4.19
N ALA A 182 6.64 8.58 4.66
CA ALA A 182 6.97 8.82 6.07
C ALA A 182 5.78 8.53 7.01
N ILE A 183 4.57 9.03 6.73
CA ILE A 183 3.39 8.75 7.55
C ILE A 183 2.91 7.29 7.41
N GLY A 184 3.17 6.65 6.27
CA GLY A 184 2.93 5.20 6.09
C GLY A 184 3.78 4.37 7.05
N HIS A 185 5.09 4.54 6.99
CA HIS A 185 6.02 3.75 7.79
C HIS A 185 5.90 4.12 9.28
N ALA A 186 5.89 5.40 9.63
CA ALA A 186 5.82 5.87 11.01
C ALA A 186 4.44 5.69 11.68
N GLY A 187 3.35 5.70 10.92
CA GLY A 187 1.99 5.55 11.44
C GLY A 187 1.48 4.11 11.48
N PHE A 188 1.90 3.29 10.50
CA PHE A 188 1.29 1.99 10.22
C PHE A 188 2.28 0.83 10.12
N ASP A 189 3.60 1.10 10.07
CA ASP A 189 4.65 0.11 9.80
C ASP A 189 4.56 -0.41 8.35
N TYR A 190 4.20 0.47 7.41
CA TYR A 190 3.96 0.13 6.00
C TYR A 190 4.65 1.09 5.02
N HIS A 191 5.41 0.53 4.09
CA HIS A 191 6.03 1.29 3.00
C HIS A 191 5.06 1.41 1.82
N PHE A 192 4.56 2.61 1.51
CA PHE A 192 3.70 2.78 0.34
C PHE A 192 4.47 2.68 -0.99
N GLY A 193 5.79 2.91 -0.99
CA GLY A 193 6.57 3.04 -2.22
C GLY A 193 6.11 4.25 -3.05
N ALA A 194 5.62 5.30 -2.39
CA ALA A 194 5.10 6.50 -3.04
C ALA A 194 6.19 7.29 -3.77
N MET A 195 7.43 7.27 -3.29
CA MET A 195 8.61 7.83 -3.95
C MET A 195 9.15 6.95 -5.08
N GLU A 196 9.17 5.63 -4.89
CA GLU A 196 9.71 4.64 -5.84
C GLU A 196 8.83 4.49 -7.09
N ASN A 197 7.52 4.34 -6.89
CA ASN A 197 6.57 4.15 -7.98
C ASN A 197 5.91 5.50 -8.36
N ALA A 198 6.07 5.91 -9.63
CA ALA A 198 5.42 7.10 -10.17
C ALA A 198 3.89 6.95 -10.30
N ASP A 199 3.42 5.73 -10.55
CA ASP A 199 2.02 5.35 -10.73
C ASP A 199 1.38 4.83 -9.43
N ASN A 200 1.96 5.16 -8.27
CA ASN A 200 1.43 4.80 -6.97
C ASN A 200 -0.02 5.32 -6.79
N ARG A 201 -0.98 4.40 -6.66
CA ARG A 201 -2.43 4.70 -6.64
C ARG A 201 -2.83 5.68 -5.53
N LEU A 202 -2.18 5.63 -4.36
CA LEU A 202 -2.48 6.51 -3.23
C LEU A 202 -1.89 7.92 -3.46
N ALA A 203 -0.63 7.99 -3.88
CA ALA A 203 0.02 9.26 -4.22
C ALA A 203 -0.68 9.97 -5.39
N ALA A 204 -1.10 9.23 -6.42
CA ALA A 204 -1.86 9.76 -7.56
C ALA A 204 -3.26 10.26 -7.18
N ALA A 205 -3.86 9.72 -6.12
CA ALA A 205 -5.13 10.21 -5.58
C ALA A 205 -4.97 11.47 -4.71
N TYR A 206 -3.86 11.61 -3.97
CA TYR A 206 -3.55 12.81 -3.18
C TYR A 206 -2.95 13.96 -4.02
N ASN A 207 -2.26 13.68 -5.12
CA ASN A 207 -1.64 14.68 -5.98
C ASN A 207 -2.64 15.76 -6.45
N ASN A 208 -2.41 17.01 -6.02
CA ASN A 208 -3.26 18.20 -6.22
C ASN A 208 -4.67 18.13 -5.59
N LEU A 209 -4.96 17.17 -4.71
CA LEU A 209 -6.29 16.93 -4.11
C LEU A 209 -6.98 18.21 -3.61
N PHE A 210 -6.31 18.96 -2.74
CA PHE A 210 -6.92 20.14 -2.12
C PHE A 210 -7.15 21.25 -3.15
N ALA A 211 -6.25 21.42 -4.11
CA ALA A 211 -6.42 22.38 -5.21
C ALA A 211 -7.65 22.02 -6.05
N ASP A 212 -7.67 20.82 -6.64
CA ASP A 212 -8.75 20.33 -7.50
C ASP A 212 -10.12 20.38 -6.79
N ALA A 213 -10.18 19.99 -5.51
CA ALA A 213 -11.44 19.89 -4.78
C ALA A 213 -11.93 21.25 -4.23
N PHE A 214 -11.03 22.14 -3.77
CA PHE A 214 -11.39 23.24 -2.87
C PHE A 214 -10.87 24.63 -3.25
N ALA A 215 -9.85 24.77 -4.11
CA ALA A 215 -9.32 26.09 -4.51
C ALA A 215 -10.38 26.97 -5.20
N SER A 216 -10.14 28.29 -5.21
CA SER A 216 -10.93 29.34 -5.88
C SER A 216 -12.42 29.01 -6.07
N PRO A 217 -13.21 28.93 -4.98
CA PRO A 217 -14.58 28.44 -5.02
C PRO A 217 -15.51 29.40 -5.77
N THR A 218 -16.23 28.89 -6.77
CA THR A 218 -17.25 29.65 -7.52
C THR A 218 -18.40 30.09 -6.61
N LYS A 219 -19.21 31.07 -7.05
CA LYS A 219 -20.36 31.55 -6.25
C LYS A 219 -21.37 30.43 -5.93
N ALA A 220 -21.56 29.48 -6.86
CA ALA A 220 -22.35 28.28 -6.60
C ALA A 220 -21.70 27.36 -5.54
N ALA A 221 -20.38 27.17 -5.60
CA ALA A 221 -19.65 26.41 -4.57
C ALA A 221 -19.72 27.08 -3.19
N LEU A 222 -19.59 28.42 -3.12
CA LEU A 222 -19.75 29.19 -1.87
C LEU A 222 -21.15 29.04 -1.27
N VAL A 223 -22.21 29.11 -2.06
CA VAL A 223 -23.59 28.83 -1.60
C VAL A 223 -23.73 27.37 -1.15
N SER A 224 -23.12 26.42 -1.87
CA SER A 224 -23.17 24.99 -1.52
C SER A 224 -22.56 24.67 -0.15
N MET A 225 -21.63 25.49 0.36
CA MET A 225 -21.07 25.33 1.71
C MET A 225 -22.11 25.44 2.84
N ALA A 226 -23.30 25.97 2.57
CA ALA A 226 -24.42 26.02 3.52
C ALA A 226 -25.32 24.76 3.50
N LEU A 227 -25.28 23.93 2.45
CA LEU A 227 -26.09 22.71 2.34
C LEU A 227 -25.92 21.75 3.54
N PRO A 228 -24.72 21.55 4.11
CA PRO A 228 -24.52 20.83 5.38
C PRO A 228 -25.37 21.27 6.58
N THR A 229 -25.77 22.54 6.63
CA THR A 229 -26.61 23.09 7.72
C THR A 229 -28.10 22.97 7.40
N LEU A 230 -28.46 22.60 6.16
CA LEU A 230 -29.84 22.55 5.66
C LEU A 230 -30.31 21.11 5.34
N LEU A 231 -29.39 20.19 5.05
CA LEU A 231 -29.70 18.82 4.57
C LEU A 231 -29.15 17.74 5.52
N PRO A 232 -29.84 16.59 5.68
CA PRO A 232 -29.31 15.44 6.41
C PRO A 232 -28.05 14.84 5.75
N PHE A 233 -27.13 14.30 6.55
CA PHE A 233 -25.85 13.77 6.06
C PHE A 233 -26.00 12.73 4.92
N LYS A 234 -26.89 11.74 5.07
CA LYS A 234 -27.15 10.72 4.03
C LYS A 234 -27.61 11.32 2.68
N LEU A 235 -28.28 12.48 2.68
CA LEU A 235 -28.66 13.16 1.45
C LEU A 235 -27.47 13.86 0.79
N LEU A 236 -26.57 14.45 1.58
CA LEU A 236 -25.33 15.05 1.08
C LEU A 236 -24.38 14.00 0.51
N GLU A 237 -24.31 12.83 1.14
CA GLU A 237 -23.59 11.67 0.63
C GLU A 237 -24.19 11.14 -0.67
N PHE A 238 -25.52 10.99 -0.76
CA PHE A 238 -26.21 10.64 -2.01
C PHE A 238 -25.93 11.67 -3.13
N MET A 239 -25.99 12.96 -2.82
CA MET A 239 -25.67 14.03 -3.77
C MET A 239 -24.19 14.02 -4.19
N LEU A 240 -23.26 13.72 -3.27
CA LEU A 240 -21.84 13.54 -3.59
C LEU A 240 -21.65 12.36 -4.54
N HIS A 241 -22.31 11.22 -4.29
CA HIS A 241 -22.26 10.03 -5.14
C HIS A 241 -22.85 10.26 -6.54
N ARG A 242 -23.98 10.97 -6.66
CA ARG A 242 -24.63 11.25 -7.96
C ARG A 242 -24.06 12.45 -8.72
N SER A 243 -23.20 13.27 -8.11
CA SER A 243 -22.66 14.47 -8.76
C SER A 243 -21.57 14.15 -9.79
N ASN A 244 -21.77 14.61 -11.03
CA ASN A 244 -20.79 14.51 -12.12
C ASN A 244 -19.78 15.68 -12.17
N ASN A 245 -19.77 16.54 -11.15
CA ASN A 245 -18.79 17.63 -11.01
C ASN A 245 -17.41 17.06 -10.62
N ASP A 246 -16.33 17.54 -11.23
CA ASP A 246 -14.98 17.01 -11.03
C ASP A 246 -14.45 17.18 -9.59
N ARG A 247 -14.88 18.23 -8.88
CA ARG A 247 -14.61 18.39 -7.44
C ARG A 247 -15.24 17.25 -6.62
N ALA A 248 -16.42 16.78 -7.02
CA ALA A 248 -17.08 15.62 -6.40
C ALA A 248 -16.40 14.31 -6.81
N LYS A 249 -15.98 14.15 -8.07
CA LYS A 249 -15.19 12.99 -8.53
C LYS A 249 -13.90 12.84 -7.72
N ARG A 250 -13.15 13.93 -7.47
CA ARG A 250 -11.93 13.92 -6.66
C ARG A 250 -12.17 13.55 -5.20
N ILE A 251 -13.20 14.11 -4.55
CA ILE A 251 -13.54 13.75 -3.16
C ILE A 251 -13.92 12.26 -3.04
N ARG A 252 -14.64 11.70 -4.01
CA ARG A 252 -14.92 10.25 -4.04
C ARG A 252 -13.65 9.43 -4.26
N LEU A 253 -12.87 9.75 -5.31
CA LEU A 253 -11.62 9.06 -5.65
C LEU A 253 -10.71 8.92 -4.43
N ILE A 254 -10.45 10.01 -3.70
CA ILE A 254 -9.54 9.94 -2.55
C ILE A 254 -10.12 9.16 -1.38
N ARG A 255 -11.41 9.33 -1.07
CA ARG A 255 -12.09 8.62 0.01
C ARG A 255 -12.06 7.12 -0.26
N ASP A 256 -12.38 6.72 -1.49
CA ASP A 256 -12.54 5.33 -1.89
C ASP A 256 -11.15 4.65 -1.96
N VAL A 257 -10.15 5.28 -2.60
CA VAL A 257 -8.76 4.78 -2.63
C VAL A 257 -8.13 4.70 -1.23
N SER A 258 -8.31 5.72 -0.39
CA SER A 258 -7.75 5.73 0.98
C SER A 258 -8.38 4.65 1.86
N ARG A 259 -9.70 4.42 1.73
CA ARG A 259 -10.39 3.35 2.47
C ARG A 259 -10.00 1.96 2.00
N ASP A 260 -9.75 1.76 0.71
CA ASP A 260 -9.22 0.50 0.20
C ASP A 260 -7.83 0.19 0.73
N VAL A 261 -6.93 1.18 0.74
CA VAL A 261 -5.61 1.03 1.38
C VAL A 261 -5.77 0.75 2.87
N ALA A 262 -6.63 1.48 3.58
CA ALA A 262 -6.88 1.22 5.00
C ALA A 262 -7.40 -0.20 5.27
N ARG A 263 -8.29 -0.74 4.41
CA ARG A 263 -8.77 -2.14 4.47
C ARG A 263 -7.64 -3.14 4.21
N GLN A 264 -6.72 -2.85 3.30
CA GLN A 264 -5.55 -3.69 3.04
C GLN A 264 -4.64 -3.75 4.29
N LEU A 265 -4.25 -2.59 4.83
CA LEU A 265 -3.41 -2.51 6.02
C LEU A 265 -4.04 -3.21 7.24
N LEU A 266 -5.37 -3.15 7.39
CA LEU A 266 -6.08 -3.88 8.45
C LEU A 266 -5.94 -5.40 8.31
N LYS A 267 -6.11 -5.93 7.09
CA LYS A 267 -5.96 -7.38 6.83
C LYS A 267 -4.54 -7.87 7.06
N GLU A 268 -3.55 -7.06 6.71
CA GLU A 268 -2.13 -7.38 6.91
C GLU A 268 -1.75 -7.31 8.41
N LYS A 269 -2.01 -6.18 9.07
CA LYS A 269 -1.61 -5.94 10.47
C LYS A 269 -2.32 -6.85 11.48
N ALA A 270 -3.56 -7.29 11.21
CA ALA A 270 -4.27 -8.22 12.07
C ALA A 270 -3.47 -9.52 12.30
N GLY A 271 -2.85 -10.06 11.24
CA GLY A 271 -2.06 -11.28 11.30
C GLY A 271 -0.80 -11.18 12.15
N ASP A 272 -0.21 -9.98 12.32
CA ASP A 272 0.95 -9.76 13.19
C ASP A 272 0.57 -9.50 14.66
N ILE A 273 -0.63 -8.95 14.91
CA ILE A 273 -1.14 -8.74 16.27
C ILE A 273 -1.47 -10.08 16.94
N ASP A 274 -2.05 -11.04 16.20
CA ASP A 274 -2.29 -12.41 16.68
C ASP A 274 -0.98 -13.19 16.92
N GLN A 275 0.12 -12.79 16.29
CA GLN A 275 1.48 -13.30 16.56
C GLN A 275 2.18 -12.59 17.75
N GLY A 276 1.50 -11.67 18.44
CA GLY A 276 2.05 -10.92 19.57
C GLY A 276 3.01 -9.78 19.20
N LYS A 277 3.26 -9.51 17.91
CA LYS A 277 4.19 -8.46 17.41
C LYS A 277 3.59 -7.04 17.44
N GLY A 278 2.67 -6.78 18.37
CA GLY A 278 1.89 -5.54 18.40
C GLY A 278 2.70 -4.34 18.90
N ASN A 279 3.46 -3.71 18.00
CA ASN A 279 4.26 -2.49 18.19
C ASN A 279 3.46 -1.30 18.81
N LYS A 280 4.17 -0.21 19.15
CA LYS A 280 3.61 1.05 19.69
C LYS A 280 3.01 1.98 18.61
N ASP A 281 3.01 1.55 17.35
CA ASP A 281 2.54 2.36 16.21
C ASP A 281 1.03 2.71 16.31
N VAL A 282 0.61 3.72 15.54
CA VAL A 282 -0.76 4.28 15.62
C VAL A 282 -1.78 3.22 15.22
N MET A 283 -1.49 2.45 14.18
CA MET A 283 -2.32 1.35 13.68
C MET A 283 -2.57 0.28 14.76
N SER A 284 -1.52 -0.14 15.46
CA SER A 284 -1.59 -1.13 16.53
C SER A 284 -2.44 -0.64 17.71
N LEU A 285 -2.40 0.65 18.05
CA LEU A 285 -3.32 1.22 19.06
C LEU A 285 -4.77 1.29 18.55
N LEU A 286 -4.98 1.63 17.28
CA LEU A 286 -6.31 1.70 16.68
C LEU A 286 -7.00 0.32 16.62
N VAL A 287 -6.28 -0.73 16.24
CA VAL A 287 -6.79 -2.11 16.26
C VAL A 287 -7.02 -2.60 17.69
N LYS A 288 -6.08 -2.39 18.62
CA LYS A 288 -6.28 -2.72 20.05
C LYS A 288 -7.47 -1.98 20.68
N ALA A 289 -7.81 -0.79 20.18
CA ALA A 289 -9.02 -0.07 20.59
C ALA A 289 -10.29 -0.62 19.95
N ASN A 290 -10.28 -0.99 18.66
CA ASN A 290 -11.42 -1.63 18.00
C ASN A 290 -11.80 -2.97 18.67
N LEU A 291 -10.80 -3.78 19.03
CA LEU A 291 -10.96 -5.03 19.78
C LEU A 291 -11.27 -4.86 21.29
N SER A 292 -11.45 -3.62 21.80
CA SER A 292 -11.62 -3.39 23.24
C SER A 292 -13.05 -3.66 23.71
N GLU A 293 -13.20 -4.56 24.68
CA GLU A 293 -14.49 -4.82 25.37
C GLU A 293 -15.04 -3.58 26.10
N ASN A 294 -14.18 -2.62 26.46
CA ASN A 294 -14.56 -1.43 27.19
C ASN A 294 -15.11 -0.35 26.24
N GLU A 295 -16.42 -0.15 26.24
CA GLU A 295 -17.12 0.82 25.36
C GLU A 295 -16.59 2.27 25.45
N LYS A 296 -15.96 2.66 26.58
CA LYS A 296 -15.36 4.00 26.74
C LYS A 296 -14.05 4.17 25.97
N HIS A 297 -13.54 3.07 25.39
CA HIS A 297 -12.30 2.98 24.61
C HIS A 297 -12.52 2.32 23.24
N ARG A 298 -13.60 1.54 23.05
CA ARG A 298 -13.93 0.87 21.79
C ARG A 298 -14.08 1.84 20.61
N LEU A 299 -13.55 1.44 19.45
CA LEU A 299 -13.83 2.07 18.16
C LEU A 299 -14.62 1.10 17.28
N SER A 300 -15.62 1.59 16.56
CA SER A 300 -16.26 0.83 15.47
C SER A 300 -15.33 0.74 14.24
N ASP A 301 -15.54 -0.27 13.39
CA ASP A 301 -14.75 -0.50 12.17
C ASP A 301 -14.80 0.71 11.22
N GLU A 302 -15.94 1.41 11.20
CA GLU A 302 -16.12 2.65 10.45
C GLU A 302 -15.29 3.81 11.05
N GLU A 303 -15.26 3.96 12.38
CA GLU A 303 -14.37 4.93 13.03
C GLU A 303 -12.89 4.57 12.82
N LEU A 304 -12.54 3.29 12.82
CA LEU A 304 -11.20 2.76 12.59
C LEU A 304 -10.70 3.14 11.19
N LEU A 305 -11.41 2.73 10.13
CA LEU A 305 -11.13 3.12 8.73
C LEU A 305 -11.10 4.65 8.56
N SER A 306 -11.93 5.36 9.31
CA SER A 306 -11.98 6.83 9.30
C SER A 306 -10.77 7.48 9.99
N GLN A 307 -10.25 6.93 11.09
CA GLN A 307 -8.99 7.41 11.66
C GLN A 307 -7.85 7.19 10.69
N MET A 308 -7.73 6.01 10.09
CA MET A 308 -6.66 5.69 9.14
C MET A 308 -6.68 6.65 7.94
N THR A 309 -7.85 6.82 7.31
CA THR A 309 -8.06 7.80 6.22
C THR A 309 -7.72 9.23 6.68
N THR A 310 -8.12 9.61 7.90
CA THR A 310 -7.84 10.93 8.46
C THR A 310 -6.35 11.14 8.74
N ILE A 311 -5.62 10.13 9.21
CA ILE A 311 -4.18 10.17 9.48
C ILE A 311 -3.41 10.28 8.16
N PHE A 312 -3.79 9.53 7.11
CA PHE A 312 -3.22 9.70 5.78
C PHE A 312 -3.36 11.16 5.32
N THR A 313 -4.58 11.69 5.21
CA THR A 313 -4.81 13.06 4.69
C THR A 313 -4.19 14.15 5.58
N ALA A 314 -4.30 14.04 6.91
CA ALA A 314 -3.92 15.11 7.84
C ALA A 314 -2.47 15.00 8.38
N GLY A 315 -1.73 13.94 8.04
CA GLY A 315 -0.29 13.86 8.24
C GLY A 315 0.44 14.57 7.11
N HIS A 316 0.59 13.88 5.97
CA HIS A 316 1.49 14.32 4.90
C HIS A 316 1.14 15.69 4.30
N GLU A 317 -0.11 15.95 3.90
CA GLU A 317 -0.44 17.20 3.19
C GLU A 317 -0.21 18.48 4.00
N THR A 318 -0.26 18.42 5.34
CA THR A 318 0.10 19.60 6.16
C THR A 318 1.61 19.76 6.34
N THR A 319 2.38 18.67 6.47
CA THR A 319 3.84 18.75 6.54
C THR A 319 4.43 19.13 5.18
N SER A 320 3.96 18.51 4.09
CA SER A 320 4.46 18.74 2.72
C SER A 320 4.34 20.20 2.29
N ASN A 321 3.18 20.83 2.53
CA ASN A 321 2.97 22.24 2.27
C ASN A 321 3.78 23.14 3.22
N SER A 322 4.02 22.73 4.48
CA SER A 322 4.82 23.52 5.44
C SER A 322 6.30 23.56 5.04
N ILE A 323 6.86 22.42 4.64
CA ILE A 323 8.22 22.30 4.07
C ILE A 323 8.30 23.11 2.78
N SER A 324 7.32 22.98 1.89
CA SER A 324 7.28 23.71 0.62
C SER A 324 7.26 25.23 0.82
N TRP A 325 6.48 25.76 1.78
CA TRP A 325 6.52 27.17 2.13
C TRP A 325 7.83 27.61 2.77
N THR A 326 8.46 26.75 3.59
CA THR A 326 9.79 27.02 4.16
C THR A 326 10.82 27.17 3.06
N LEU A 327 10.85 26.24 2.09
CA LEU A 327 11.79 26.25 0.97
C LEU A 327 11.54 27.45 0.03
N VAL A 328 10.28 27.84 -0.20
CA VAL A 328 9.94 29.07 -0.95
C VAL A 328 10.44 30.34 -0.24
N GLU A 329 10.33 30.44 1.08
CA GLU A 329 10.82 31.61 1.80
C GLU A 329 12.35 31.61 1.97
N LEU A 330 12.99 30.44 2.06
CA LEU A 330 14.46 30.31 2.01
C LEU A 330 15.04 30.58 0.62
N SER A 331 14.34 30.22 -0.47
CA SER A 331 14.82 30.48 -1.83
C SER A 331 14.79 31.95 -2.24
N ARG A 332 14.02 32.74 -1.50
CA ARG A 332 13.93 34.20 -1.60
C ARG A 332 14.95 34.94 -0.74
N ARG A 333 15.67 34.21 0.14
CA ARG A 333 16.55 34.74 1.19
C ARG A 333 17.83 33.90 1.36
N PRO A 334 18.76 33.95 0.38
CA PRO A 334 20.00 33.17 0.41
C PRO A 334 20.83 33.41 1.68
N GLU A 335 20.77 34.60 2.27
CA GLU A 335 21.46 34.94 3.51
C GLU A 335 20.97 34.13 4.72
N ILE A 336 19.66 33.87 4.81
CA ILE A 336 19.08 32.99 5.83
C ILE A 336 19.39 31.53 5.50
N GLN A 337 19.30 31.15 4.23
CA GLN A 337 19.57 29.79 3.78
C GLN A 337 21.01 29.35 4.04
N ASN A 338 21.98 30.23 3.77
CA ASN A 338 23.41 29.95 3.96
C ASN A 338 23.76 29.88 5.44
N ARG A 339 23.27 30.79 6.28
CA ARG A 339 23.45 30.73 7.74
C ARG A 339 22.83 29.47 8.35
N LEU A 340 21.70 28.99 7.82
CA LEU A 340 21.10 27.72 8.21
C LEU A 340 21.96 26.52 7.78
N ARG A 341 22.48 26.54 6.54
CA ARG A 341 23.42 25.52 6.04
C ARG A 341 24.70 25.47 6.87
N GLU A 342 25.25 26.61 7.26
CA GLU A 342 26.44 26.71 8.12
C GLU A 342 26.21 26.06 9.49
N GLU A 343 25.07 26.30 10.15
CA GLU A 343 24.72 25.66 11.43
C GLU A 343 24.62 24.13 11.28
N ILE A 344 23.90 23.66 10.26
CA ILE A 344 23.71 22.22 10.00
C ILE A 344 25.05 21.54 9.66
N LEU A 345 25.89 22.16 8.82
CA LEU A 345 27.21 21.63 8.46
C LEU A 345 28.23 21.74 9.60
N ALA A 346 28.09 22.69 10.53
CA ALA A 346 28.85 22.69 11.77
C ALA A 346 28.47 21.47 12.64
N LYS A 347 27.19 21.23 12.85
CA LYS A 347 26.71 20.07 13.63
C LYS A 347 27.04 18.73 12.97
N LYS A 348 26.95 18.59 11.64
CA LYS A 348 27.42 17.38 10.92
C LYS A 348 28.92 17.11 11.13
N ARG A 349 29.76 18.16 11.21
CA ARG A 349 31.21 18.02 11.53
C ARG A 349 31.46 17.66 12.99
N GLU A 350 30.72 18.24 13.93
CA GLU A 350 30.75 17.88 15.36
C GLU A 350 30.39 16.40 15.57
N LEU A 351 29.29 15.95 14.96
CA LEU A 351 28.83 14.56 15.01
C LEU A 351 29.85 13.59 14.42
N ALA A 352 30.46 13.92 13.27
CA ALA A 352 31.51 13.11 12.66
C ALA A 352 32.77 13.01 13.54
N ALA A 353 33.19 14.11 14.18
CA ALA A 353 34.29 14.12 15.15
C ALA A 353 33.99 13.29 16.39
N ASN A 354 32.72 13.22 16.82
CA ASN A 354 32.22 12.39 17.89
C ASN A 354 31.93 10.93 17.47
N GLY A 355 32.37 10.50 16.28
CA GLY A 355 32.30 9.11 15.81
C GLY A 355 31.04 8.74 15.00
N ASN A 356 30.08 9.66 14.84
CA ASN A 356 28.92 9.44 13.96
C ASN A 356 29.30 9.70 12.50
N THR A 357 30.01 8.74 11.90
CA THR A 357 30.45 8.77 10.50
C THR A 357 29.32 8.78 9.48
N THR A 358 28.09 8.47 9.87
CA THR A 358 26.91 8.50 8.98
C THR A 358 26.35 9.90 8.77
N GLY A 359 26.63 10.85 9.69
CA GLY A 359 26.02 12.19 9.68
C GLY A 359 24.51 12.22 9.95
N THR A 360 23.93 11.11 10.40
CA THR A 360 22.49 10.98 10.72
C THR A 360 22.17 11.66 12.05
N PHE A 361 21.09 12.44 12.11
CA PHE A 361 20.65 13.15 13.32
C PHE A 361 19.73 12.27 14.18
N VAL A 362 19.89 12.35 15.51
CA VAL A 362 18.88 11.88 16.47
C VAL A 362 17.98 13.05 16.91
N ALA A 363 16.91 12.76 17.65
CA ALA A 363 15.94 13.79 18.05
C ALA A 363 16.57 14.90 18.92
N GLU A 364 17.55 14.53 19.73
CA GLU A 364 18.29 15.40 20.65
C GLU A 364 19.20 16.39 19.89
N ASP A 365 19.71 16.02 18.71
CA ASP A 365 20.53 16.93 17.90
C ASP A 365 19.72 18.13 17.41
N PHE A 366 18.44 17.93 17.07
CA PHE A 366 17.56 19.01 16.64
C PHE A 366 17.28 20.02 17.76
N ASP A 367 17.32 19.63 19.03
CA ASP A 367 17.23 20.56 20.17
C ASP A 367 18.50 21.44 20.27
N THR A 368 19.64 21.00 19.70
CA THR A 368 20.92 21.75 19.67
C THR A 368 21.11 22.69 18.47
N LEU A 369 20.12 22.77 17.56
CA LEU A 369 20.14 23.66 16.37
C LEU A 369 19.22 24.88 16.58
N PRO A 370 19.66 25.96 17.26
CA PRO A 370 18.80 27.09 17.57
C PRO A 370 18.29 27.84 16.33
N TYR A 371 19.07 27.95 15.25
CA TYR A 371 18.69 28.66 14.03
C TYR A 371 17.77 27.83 13.13
N LEU A 372 17.95 26.50 13.02
CA LEU A 372 16.94 25.62 12.41
C LEU A 372 15.59 25.76 13.12
N ASN A 373 15.60 25.75 14.46
CA ASN A 373 14.39 25.96 15.25
C ASN A 373 13.79 27.34 15.04
N ALA A 374 14.61 28.38 14.87
CA ALA A 374 14.16 29.74 14.57
C ALA A 374 13.51 29.84 13.18
N VAL A 375 14.14 29.29 12.14
CA VAL A 375 13.62 29.26 10.76
C VAL A 375 12.32 28.46 10.68
N LEU A 376 12.21 27.32 11.38
CA LEU A 376 11.00 26.51 11.39
C LEU A 376 9.83 27.22 12.11
N LYS A 377 10.08 27.81 13.29
CA LYS A 377 9.07 28.64 13.99
C LYS A 377 8.63 29.81 13.13
N GLU A 378 9.56 30.48 12.46
CA GLU A 378 9.26 31.63 11.60
C GLU A 378 8.49 31.24 10.34
N SER A 379 8.79 30.09 9.73
CA SER A 379 8.03 29.57 8.58
C SER A 379 6.60 29.23 8.97
N LEU A 380 6.41 28.55 10.11
CA LEU A 380 5.10 28.22 10.65
C LEU A 380 4.31 29.44 11.15
N ARG A 381 4.99 30.53 11.52
CA ARG A 381 4.39 31.84 11.82
C ARG A 381 3.97 32.55 10.54
N TYR A 382 4.90 32.72 9.61
CA TYR A 382 4.77 33.57 8.42
C TYR A 382 3.83 32.98 7.37
N SER A 383 3.92 31.66 7.15
CA SER A 383 3.18 30.91 6.12
C SER A 383 2.41 29.73 6.73
N PRO A 384 1.39 29.98 7.58
CA PRO A 384 0.64 28.92 8.25
C PRO A 384 -0.25 28.15 7.26
N VAL A 385 0.02 26.85 7.08
CA VAL A 385 -0.71 26.00 6.12
C VAL A 385 -2.21 25.91 6.41
N ILE A 386 -2.64 26.08 7.66
CA ILE A 386 -4.05 26.34 7.97
C ILE A 386 -4.20 27.85 8.24
N PRO A 387 -4.81 28.63 7.32
CA PRO A 387 -4.90 30.09 7.48
C PRO A 387 -5.96 30.52 8.51
N GLN A 388 -7.01 29.72 8.70
CA GLN A 388 -8.19 30.04 9.51
C GLN A 388 -8.80 28.79 10.17
N ILE A 389 -9.37 28.94 11.36
CA ILE A 389 -10.07 27.87 12.10
C ILE A 389 -11.48 28.33 12.49
N GLN A 390 -12.49 27.49 12.24
CA GLN A 390 -13.89 27.80 12.55
C GLN A 390 -14.35 27.19 13.88
N ARG A 391 -15.20 27.93 14.61
CA ARG A 391 -15.88 27.52 15.83
C ARG A 391 -17.35 27.99 15.86
N VAL A 392 -18.16 27.35 16.70
CA VAL A 392 -19.54 27.74 17.05
C VAL A 392 -19.74 27.64 18.55
N ALA A 393 -20.46 28.60 19.14
CA ALA A 393 -20.80 28.59 20.56
C ALA A 393 -21.95 27.59 20.83
N ASN A 394 -21.74 26.65 21.75
CA ASN A 394 -22.75 25.66 22.18
C ASN A 394 -23.71 26.20 23.25
N GLU A 395 -23.37 27.33 23.85
CA GLU A 395 -24.14 28.08 24.86
C GLU A 395 -23.93 29.59 24.63
N ASP A 396 -24.56 30.42 25.44
CA ASP A 396 -24.29 31.87 25.47
C ASP A 396 -23.01 32.11 26.29
N ASP A 397 -22.12 32.98 25.81
CA ASP A 397 -20.77 33.19 26.36
C ASP A 397 -20.34 34.65 26.18
N VAL A 398 -19.28 35.07 26.87
CA VAL A 398 -18.71 36.42 26.76
C VAL A 398 -17.22 36.29 26.45
N ILE A 399 -16.80 36.78 25.28
CA ILE A 399 -15.39 36.72 24.84
C ILE A 399 -14.66 37.97 25.37
N PRO A 400 -13.66 37.84 26.26
CA PRO A 400 -12.84 38.96 26.70
C PRO A 400 -11.79 39.32 25.64
N LEU A 401 -11.46 40.61 25.53
CA LEU A 401 -10.48 41.14 24.58
C LEU A 401 -9.17 41.54 25.28
N SER A 402 -8.07 41.55 24.53
CA SER A 402 -6.79 42.10 25.03
C SER A 402 -6.82 43.62 25.08
N GLU A 403 -7.51 44.26 24.13
CA GLU A 403 -7.63 45.72 24.00
C GLU A 403 -9.09 46.17 23.79
N PRO A 404 -9.48 47.39 24.22
CA PRO A 404 -10.81 47.93 23.98
C PRO A 404 -11.07 48.16 22.48
N ILE A 405 -12.20 47.67 21.97
CA ILE A 405 -12.63 47.93 20.58
C ILE A 405 -13.78 48.93 20.51
N VAL A 406 -13.79 49.74 19.44
CA VAL A 406 -14.89 50.67 19.16
C VAL A 406 -15.98 49.95 18.35
N THR A 407 -17.22 50.08 18.81
CA THR A 407 -18.45 49.57 18.17
C THR A 407 -18.95 50.50 17.05
N SER A 408 -19.91 50.03 16.25
CA SER A 408 -20.57 50.84 15.22
C SER A 408 -21.38 52.03 15.77
N ASP A 409 -21.80 51.97 17.04
CA ASP A 409 -22.43 53.09 17.76
C ASP A 409 -21.43 53.90 18.61
N GLY A 410 -20.12 53.82 18.30
CA GLY A 410 -19.08 54.69 18.84
C GLY A 410 -18.63 54.39 20.27
N LYS A 411 -19.16 53.34 20.91
CA LYS A 411 -18.82 52.94 22.28
C LYS A 411 -17.61 52.02 22.31
N TYR A 412 -16.76 52.18 23.31
CA TYR A 412 -15.68 51.24 23.63
C TYR A 412 -16.24 50.03 24.40
N ILE A 413 -15.81 48.82 24.04
CA ILE A 413 -16.11 47.58 24.76
C ILE A 413 -14.85 46.73 24.93
N ASN A 414 -14.72 46.08 26.08
CA ASN A 414 -13.56 45.22 26.44
C ASN A 414 -13.87 43.72 26.29
N GLU A 415 -15.11 43.41 25.90
CA GLU A 415 -15.65 42.06 25.79
C GLU A 415 -16.79 42.03 24.76
N VAL A 416 -17.03 40.87 24.16
CA VAL A 416 -18.06 40.67 23.13
C VAL A 416 -19.05 39.61 23.62
N PRO A 417 -20.33 39.97 23.87
CA PRO A 417 -21.36 38.99 24.21
C PRO A 417 -21.77 38.16 22.99
N ILE A 418 -21.94 36.85 23.20
CA ILE A 418 -22.18 35.83 22.18
C ILE A 418 -23.42 35.00 22.56
N HIS A 419 -24.28 34.72 21.58
CA HIS A 419 -25.38 33.75 21.73
C HIS A 419 -25.01 32.36 21.20
N LYS A 420 -25.65 31.33 21.78
CA LYS A 420 -25.69 29.96 21.27
C LYS A 420 -26.00 29.92 19.77
N GLY A 421 -25.16 29.20 19.03
CA GLY A 421 -25.20 29.06 17.58
C GLY A 421 -24.45 30.13 16.79
N GLN A 422 -23.89 31.15 17.45
CA GLN A 422 -23.03 32.15 16.80
C GLN A 422 -21.71 31.50 16.36
N LYS A 423 -21.33 31.77 15.10
CA LYS A 423 -20.09 31.27 14.49
C LYS A 423 -18.96 32.28 14.64
N VAL A 424 -17.77 31.77 14.85
CA VAL A 424 -16.51 32.52 14.94
C VAL A 424 -15.47 31.88 14.02
N VAL A 425 -14.65 32.71 13.39
CA VAL A 425 -13.49 32.29 12.59
C VAL A 425 -12.25 32.94 13.18
N ILE A 426 -11.38 32.11 13.73
CA ILE A 426 -10.05 32.48 14.21
C ILE A 426 -9.14 32.60 12.99
N SER A 427 -8.49 33.75 12.81
CA SER A 427 -7.48 33.94 11.77
C SER A 427 -6.10 33.63 12.32
N ILE A 428 -5.49 32.55 11.81
CA ILE A 428 -4.11 32.20 12.13
C ILE A 428 -3.17 33.18 11.44
N ASN A 429 -3.46 33.58 10.20
CA ASN A 429 -2.72 34.64 9.51
C ASN A 429 -2.69 35.94 10.34
N GLY A 430 -3.86 36.45 10.72
CA GLY A 430 -3.97 37.72 11.45
C GLY A 430 -3.37 37.67 12.85
N TYR A 431 -3.47 36.54 13.56
CA TYR A 431 -2.81 36.35 14.86
C TYR A 431 -1.28 36.21 14.71
N ASN A 432 -0.79 35.31 13.85
CA ASN A 432 0.64 35.03 13.70
C ASN A 432 1.43 36.25 13.16
N ARG A 433 0.76 37.21 12.52
CA ARG A 433 1.36 38.49 12.08
C ARG A 433 0.84 39.72 12.83
N ASN A 434 0.29 39.52 14.04
CA ASN A 434 -0.14 40.60 14.92
C ASN A 434 1.08 41.30 15.54
N LYS A 435 1.25 42.61 15.28
CA LYS A 435 2.37 43.41 15.83
C LYS A 435 2.39 43.43 17.37
N ASN A 436 1.23 43.39 18.00
CA ASN A 436 1.10 43.42 19.47
C ASN A 436 1.51 42.07 20.12
N VAL A 437 1.80 41.04 19.32
CA VAL A 437 2.27 39.71 19.75
C VAL A 437 3.69 39.42 19.28
N PHE A 438 4.05 39.86 18.07
CA PHE A 438 5.31 39.53 17.39
C PHE A 438 6.17 40.76 17.02
N GLY A 439 5.89 41.95 17.55
CA GLY A 439 6.67 43.17 17.29
C GLY A 439 6.35 43.86 15.96
N GLU A 440 6.96 45.03 15.74
CA GLU A 440 6.66 45.86 14.55
C GLU A 440 7.01 45.18 13.21
N ASP A 441 7.99 44.28 13.21
CA ASP A 441 8.45 43.50 12.06
C ASP A 441 7.62 42.23 11.81
N ALA A 442 6.47 42.06 12.48
CA ALA A 442 5.61 40.87 12.34
C ALA A 442 5.09 40.59 10.90
N GLN A 443 5.25 41.52 9.96
CA GLN A 443 4.92 41.35 8.54
C GLN A 443 6.11 40.91 7.66
N GLU A 444 7.30 40.86 8.23
CA GLU A 444 8.53 40.36 7.61
C GLU A 444 8.80 38.90 8.02
N PHE A 445 9.74 38.25 7.34
CA PHE A 445 10.23 36.90 7.69
C PHE A 445 11.59 37.08 8.36
N ASN A 446 11.63 36.96 9.69
CA ASN A 446 12.79 37.23 10.52
C ASN A 446 12.98 36.11 11.55
N PRO A 447 13.86 35.12 11.30
CA PRO A 447 14.15 34.05 12.25
C PRO A 447 14.76 34.56 13.56
N ASP A 448 15.56 35.64 13.55
CA ASP A 448 16.30 36.11 14.73
C ASP A 448 15.41 36.60 15.88
N ARG A 449 14.11 36.83 15.63
CA ARG A 449 13.13 37.02 16.71
C ARG A 449 13.11 35.85 17.70
N TRP A 450 13.36 34.62 17.23
CA TRP A 450 13.24 33.39 18.03
C TRP A 450 14.50 33.05 18.83
N LEU A 451 15.61 33.78 18.60
CA LEU A 451 16.84 33.65 19.38
C LEU A 451 16.84 34.56 20.62
N ASN A 452 16.11 35.67 20.56
CA ASN A 452 16.01 36.66 21.63
C ASN A 452 14.84 36.34 22.57
N SER A 453 15.11 36.19 23.88
CA SER A 453 14.14 35.71 24.88
C SER A 453 12.98 36.68 25.21
N THR A 454 12.97 37.88 24.65
CA THR A 454 12.04 38.97 24.96
C THR A 454 10.91 39.16 23.95
N SER A 455 10.91 38.42 22.84
CA SER A 455 10.24 38.79 21.58
C SER A 455 8.76 38.39 21.41
N THR A 456 8.16 37.65 22.34
CA THR A 456 6.82 37.02 22.16
C THR A 456 5.87 37.21 23.37
N ASN A 457 5.90 38.40 23.97
CA ASN A 457 5.14 38.75 25.17
C ASN A 457 3.70 39.22 24.91
N SER A 458 2.78 38.29 24.58
CA SER A 458 1.33 38.58 24.48
C SER A 458 0.53 38.36 25.77
N GLY A 459 1.18 37.89 26.84
CA GLY A 459 0.53 37.49 28.11
C GLY A 459 -0.47 36.33 27.99
N SER A 460 -0.71 35.80 26.79
CA SER A 460 -1.82 34.91 26.45
C SER A 460 -1.28 33.66 25.76
N SER A 461 -1.48 32.48 26.37
CA SER A 461 -1.11 31.20 25.77
C SER A 461 -2.23 30.72 24.85
N VAL A 462 -1.96 30.74 23.55
CA VAL A 462 -2.87 30.44 22.42
C VAL A 462 -2.52 29.13 21.73
N GLY A 463 -1.21 28.87 21.54
CA GLY A 463 -0.71 27.79 20.68
C GLY A 463 0.05 26.70 21.44
N VAL A 464 -0.14 25.44 21.06
CA VAL A 464 0.58 24.28 21.63
C VAL A 464 2.09 24.25 21.34
N TYR A 465 2.56 25.05 20.38
CA TYR A 465 3.97 25.16 19.99
C TYR A 465 4.33 26.63 19.73
N ALA A 466 5.41 27.13 20.34
CA ALA A 466 5.94 28.49 20.17
C ALA A 466 4.90 29.64 20.28
N ASN A 467 3.80 29.41 21.02
CA ASN A 467 2.61 30.26 21.08
C ASN A 467 1.94 30.59 19.72
N LEU A 468 2.23 29.81 18.67
CA LEU A 468 1.68 29.98 17.31
C LEU A 468 0.29 29.36 17.19
N ALA A 469 -0.65 30.07 16.56
CA ALA A 469 -1.99 29.54 16.33
C ALA A 469 -2.04 28.43 15.25
N THR A 470 -0.93 28.19 14.53
CA THR A 470 -0.78 27.23 13.43
C THR A 470 -1.15 25.80 13.80
N PHE A 471 -0.82 25.35 15.02
CA PHE A 471 -1.25 24.04 15.56
C PHE A 471 -2.45 24.14 16.51
N ALA A 472 -3.06 25.32 16.64
CA ALA A 472 -4.12 25.66 17.59
C ALA A 472 -3.77 25.37 19.06
N GLY A 473 -4.79 25.37 19.91
CA GLY A 473 -4.69 25.25 21.37
C GLY A 473 -5.81 24.40 21.99
N GLY A 474 -5.62 24.04 23.26
CA GLY A 474 -6.63 23.37 24.09
C GLY A 474 -7.08 22.01 23.59
N HIS A 475 -8.33 21.64 23.90
CA HIS A 475 -8.94 20.33 23.63
C HIS A 475 -8.85 19.88 22.16
N ARG A 476 -8.77 20.83 21.22
CA ARG A 476 -8.67 20.62 19.76
C ARG A 476 -7.37 21.14 19.15
N GLY A 477 -6.32 21.36 19.94
CA GLY A 477 -4.95 21.54 19.43
C GLY A 477 -4.51 20.31 18.63
N CYS A 478 -3.63 20.48 17.64
CA CYS A 478 -3.15 19.37 16.80
C CYS A 478 -2.63 18.21 17.66
N ILE A 479 -2.94 16.97 17.26
CA ILE A 479 -2.47 15.77 18.00
C ILE A 479 -1.01 15.45 17.66
N GLY A 480 -0.67 15.44 16.37
CA GLY A 480 0.66 15.11 15.85
C GLY A 480 1.61 16.30 15.68
N TRP A 481 1.48 17.38 16.43
CA TRP A 481 2.37 18.55 16.22
C TRP A 481 3.85 18.23 16.47
N ARG A 482 4.16 17.31 17.41
CA ARG A 482 5.53 16.87 17.68
C ARG A 482 6.12 16.03 16.54
N PHE A 483 5.32 15.11 16.01
CA PHE A 483 5.62 14.35 14.79
C PHE A 483 5.97 15.31 13.65
N ALA A 484 5.08 16.26 13.34
CA ALA A 484 5.28 17.20 12.23
C ALA A 484 6.52 18.10 12.42
N ILE A 485 6.84 18.55 13.64
CA ILE A 485 8.05 19.33 13.92
C ILE A 485 9.32 18.51 13.65
N LEU A 486 9.39 17.27 14.16
CA LEU A 486 10.56 16.40 13.96
C LEU A 486 10.70 15.94 12.50
N GLU A 487 9.58 15.68 11.82
CA GLU A 487 9.51 15.40 10.38
C GLU A 487 10.05 16.58 9.57
N MET A 488 9.59 17.81 9.83
CA MET A 488 10.10 19.01 9.19
C MET A 488 11.58 19.28 9.49
N GLN A 489 12.05 19.02 10.71
CA GLN A 489 13.47 19.17 11.08
C GLN A 489 14.35 18.19 10.29
N ALA A 490 13.99 16.91 10.20
CA ALA A 490 14.73 15.92 9.42
C ALA A 490 14.78 16.27 7.91
N PHE A 491 13.64 16.65 7.33
CA PHE A 491 13.55 17.06 5.92
C PHE A 491 14.37 18.32 5.63
N LEU A 492 14.29 19.35 6.49
CA LEU A 492 15.05 20.59 6.28
C LEU A 492 16.54 20.40 6.49
N VAL A 493 16.97 19.61 7.48
CA VAL A 493 18.39 19.27 7.68
C VAL A 493 18.96 18.61 6.44
N GLU A 494 18.28 17.61 5.87
CA GLU A 494 18.83 16.88 4.74
C GLU A 494 18.76 17.67 3.43
N LEU A 495 17.65 18.38 3.15
CA LEU A 495 17.54 19.21 1.95
C LEU A 495 18.53 20.38 1.94
N ILE A 496 18.67 21.12 3.03
CA ILE A 496 19.58 22.30 3.09
C ILE A 496 21.07 21.89 3.18
N SER A 497 21.36 20.67 3.65
CA SER A 497 22.71 20.08 3.57
C SER A 497 23.16 19.77 2.14
N ASN A 498 22.23 19.33 1.28
CA ASN A 498 22.54 18.75 -0.03
C ASN A 498 22.26 19.69 -1.21
N PHE A 499 21.44 20.73 -1.02
CA PHE A 499 20.96 21.59 -2.09
C PHE A 499 21.01 23.08 -1.72
N GLU A 500 21.18 23.90 -2.75
CA GLU A 500 20.80 25.30 -2.75
C GLU A 500 19.50 25.51 -3.53
N PHE A 501 18.58 26.24 -2.93
CA PHE A 501 17.30 26.60 -3.53
C PHE A 501 17.36 28.07 -3.91
N SER A 502 17.40 28.39 -5.21
CA SER A 502 17.33 29.78 -5.69
C SER A 502 15.97 30.06 -6.35
N ALA A 503 15.34 31.19 -6.00
CA ALA A 503 14.11 31.63 -6.66
C ALA A 503 14.38 32.01 -8.13
N THR A 504 13.38 31.79 -9.00
CA THR A 504 13.46 32.04 -10.44
C THR A 504 12.36 33.02 -10.90
N ALA A 505 12.34 33.38 -12.19
CA ALA A 505 11.37 34.34 -12.75
C ALA A 505 9.91 34.00 -12.37
N GLU A 506 9.50 32.74 -12.51
CA GLU A 506 8.14 32.29 -12.17
C GLU A 506 7.88 32.25 -10.65
N SER A 507 8.91 32.22 -9.80
CA SER A 507 8.76 32.26 -8.34
C SER A 507 8.17 33.58 -7.81
N SER A 508 8.14 34.61 -8.66
CA SER A 508 7.41 35.87 -8.43
C SER A 508 5.89 35.71 -8.53
N ARG A 509 5.39 34.76 -9.34
CA ARG A 509 3.96 34.45 -9.56
C ARG A 509 3.39 33.47 -8.53
N ILE A 510 4.15 33.07 -7.50
CA ILE A 510 3.67 32.14 -6.46
C ILE A 510 2.62 32.81 -5.58
N ARG A 511 1.39 32.31 -5.69
CA ARG A 511 0.18 32.70 -4.96
C ARG A 511 -0.05 31.79 -3.75
N ARG A 512 -0.54 32.38 -2.65
CA ARG A 512 -1.08 31.64 -1.48
C ARG A 512 -2.53 31.25 -1.73
N GLU A 513 -2.77 30.09 -2.34
CA GLU A 513 -4.12 29.68 -2.74
C GLU A 513 -4.92 29.06 -1.59
N ALA A 514 -6.17 29.50 -1.41
CA ALA A 514 -7.01 29.18 -0.26
C ALA A 514 -7.83 27.88 -0.46
N ALA A 515 -7.13 26.74 -0.49
CA ALA A 515 -7.69 25.41 -0.78
C ALA A 515 -8.15 24.62 0.49
N GLY A 516 -8.45 25.31 1.60
CA GLY A 516 -8.69 24.70 2.91
C GLY A 516 -7.39 24.42 3.69
N VAL A 517 -6.37 23.94 2.99
CA VAL A 517 -4.95 24.25 3.28
C VAL A 517 -4.50 25.43 2.40
N MET A 518 -3.40 26.10 2.76
CA MET A 518 -2.77 27.15 1.97
C MET A 518 -1.64 26.56 1.11
N ILE A 519 -1.85 26.50 -0.21
CA ILE A 519 -0.95 25.84 -1.16
C ILE A 519 -0.13 26.89 -1.94
N PRO A 520 1.18 26.70 -2.17
CA PRO A 520 1.94 27.49 -3.14
C PRO A 520 1.57 27.07 -4.57
N THR A 521 0.97 27.98 -5.35
CA THR A 521 0.54 27.72 -6.74
C THR A 521 0.97 28.87 -7.65
N LEU A 522 1.18 28.63 -8.95
CA LEU A 522 1.43 29.73 -9.89
C LEU A 522 0.13 30.43 -10.28
N GLU A 523 0.18 31.77 -10.33
CA GLU A 523 -0.97 32.58 -10.73
C GLU A 523 -1.41 32.29 -12.17
N GLY A 524 -2.69 31.95 -12.34
CA GLY A 524 -3.31 31.55 -13.61
C GLY A 524 -3.37 30.03 -13.84
N GLU A 525 -2.71 29.22 -13.03
CA GLU A 525 -2.47 27.78 -13.31
C GLU A 525 -3.18 26.84 -12.34
N LEU A 526 -4.40 27.19 -11.90
CA LEU A 526 -5.26 26.35 -11.04
C LEU A 526 -5.50 24.93 -11.59
N GLU A 527 -5.60 24.79 -12.92
CA GLU A 527 -5.74 23.49 -13.61
C GLU A 527 -4.40 22.92 -14.09
N LYS A 528 -3.28 23.61 -13.82
CA LYS A 528 -1.97 23.40 -14.48
C LYS A 528 -0.77 23.34 -13.54
N VAL A 529 -0.96 23.06 -12.24
CA VAL A 529 0.13 22.64 -11.32
C VAL A 529 0.59 21.19 -11.65
N ALA A 530 0.98 20.99 -12.90
CA ALA A 530 1.47 19.76 -13.50
C ALA A 530 2.69 20.03 -14.42
N PHE A 531 3.23 21.26 -14.44
CA PHE A 531 4.60 21.56 -14.87
C PHE A 531 5.16 22.78 -14.10
N ASN A 532 6.48 22.93 -14.08
CA ASN A 532 7.26 24.11 -13.67
C ASN A 532 6.88 24.87 -12.38
N ALA A 533 7.57 24.55 -11.28
CA ALA A 533 8.05 25.57 -10.34
C ALA A 533 9.59 25.57 -10.45
N PRO A 534 10.25 26.63 -10.94
CA PRO A 534 11.69 26.57 -11.20
C PRO A 534 12.52 27.01 -10.00
N PHE A 535 13.58 26.26 -9.71
CA PHE A 535 14.68 26.58 -8.80
C PHE A 535 15.99 26.20 -9.48
N ASN A 536 17.09 26.91 -9.22
CA ASN A 536 18.43 26.61 -9.75
C ASN A 536 19.43 26.25 -8.64
N LEU A 537 20.50 25.54 -9.03
CA LEU A 537 21.62 25.08 -8.20
C LEU A 537 22.96 25.56 -8.82
N ASP A 538 24.00 25.72 -8.01
CA ASP A 538 25.29 26.34 -8.39
C ASP A 538 26.36 25.29 -8.78
N PRO A 539 26.97 25.37 -9.98
CA PRO A 539 28.01 24.44 -10.48
C PRO A 539 29.23 24.14 -9.57
N GLU A 540 29.82 25.12 -8.90
CA GLU A 540 31.24 25.02 -8.49
C GLU A 540 31.55 24.01 -7.38
N PHE A 541 30.54 23.45 -6.68
CA PHE A 541 30.77 22.53 -5.56
C PHE A 541 31.00 21.06 -5.96
N LEU A 542 30.63 20.63 -7.17
CA LEU A 542 30.48 19.20 -7.48
C LEU A 542 31.82 18.42 -7.64
N LYS A 543 32.95 19.10 -7.79
CA LYS A 543 34.27 18.51 -8.10
C LYS A 543 34.84 17.58 -7.01
N LEU A 544 34.26 17.55 -5.80
CA LEU A 544 34.82 16.82 -4.65
C LEU A 544 34.16 15.45 -4.37
N CYS A 545 32.99 15.14 -4.94
CA CYS A 545 32.14 14.03 -4.47
C CYS A 545 32.15 12.74 -5.32
N LEU A 546 32.87 12.69 -6.44
CA LEU A 546 32.80 11.59 -7.43
C LEU A 546 33.87 10.49 -7.24
N ALA A 547 34.11 10.05 -6.00
CA ALA A 547 35.04 8.95 -5.71
C ALA A 547 34.45 7.93 -4.71
N THR A 548 34.59 6.63 -5.05
CA THR A 548 34.34 5.41 -4.23
C THR A 548 32.91 4.83 -4.25
N PHE A 549 32.69 3.68 -4.94
CA PHE A 549 31.79 2.57 -4.51
C PHE A 549 31.82 1.31 -5.42
N LYS A 550 32.27 0.13 -4.89
CA LYS A 550 32.25 -1.28 -5.44
C LYS A 550 32.63 -2.29 -4.31
N ASN A 551 32.41 -3.63 -4.30
CA ASN A 551 31.52 -4.57 -5.03
C ASN A 551 31.40 -5.96 -4.31
N GLN A 552 30.17 -6.44 -4.03
CA GLN A 552 29.68 -7.86 -4.10
C GLN A 552 30.27 -9.00 -3.17
N THR A 553 29.63 -10.22 -3.12
CA THR A 553 29.72 -11.38 -2.13
C THR A 553 29.42 -12.78 -2.82
N PRO A 554 28.96 -13.98 -2.27
CA PRO A 554 28.63 -14.57 -0.90
C PRO A 554 28.86 -16.15 -0.66
N THR A 555 28.17 -16.80 0.34
CA THR A 555 27.52 -18.21 0.41
C THR A 555 28.11 -19.58 0.98
N ASN A 556 27.25 -20.39 1.73
CA ASN A 556 27.04 -21.92 1.91
C ASN A 556 27.82 -22.86 2.95
N HIS A 557 27.47 -24.12 3.46
CA HIS A 557 26.28 -25.10 3.52
C HIS A 557 26.14 -26.18 4.73
N SER A 558 26.02 -27.56 4.58
CA SER A 558 25.61 -28.67 5.59
C SER A 558 25.83 -30.17 5.09
N PRO A 559 25.55 -31.43 5.69
CA PRO A 559 25.02 -32.10 6.98
C PRO A 559 25.89 -33.33 7.57
N ILE A 560 25.63 -34.45 8.38
CA ILE A 560 24.58 -35.50 8.82
C ILE A 560 24.68 -36.16 10.31
N VAL A 561 23.59 -36.52 11.11
CA VAL A 561 23.35 -37.50 12.31
C VAL A 561 23.44 -37.19 13.90
N SER A 562 22.93 -38.09 14.82
CA SER A 562 22.09 -37.91 16.11
C SER A 562 22.38 -38.65 17.47
N ASP A 563 21.88 -38.18 18.65
CA ASP A 563 21.75 -38.90 19.98
C ASP A 563 20.67 -38.31 20.99
N THR A 564 20.29 -39.05 22.05
CA THR A 564 19.15 -38.75 22.97
C THR A 564 19.46 -38.77 24.48
N SER A 565 20.01 -37.67 25.01
CA SER A 565 20.05 -37.39 26.45
C SER A 565 19.61 -35.94 26.74
N ARG A 566 19.38 -35.55 28.00
CA ARG A 566 19.12 -34.14 28.33
C ARG A 566 20.45 -33.39 28.31
N LEU A 567 20.57 -32.47 27.37
CA LEU A 567 21.82 -31.77 27.08
C LEU A 567 22.40 -30.99 28.28
N THR A 568 21.55 -30.53 29.20
CA THR A 568 21.90 -29.92 30.49
C THR A 568 22.77 -30.80 31.38
N ASP A 569 22.61 -32.11 31.27
CA ASP A 569 23.20 -33.09 32.18
C ASP A 569 24.68 -33.36 31.83
N TYR A 570 25.09 -32.92 30.63
CA TYR A 570 26.43 -33.01 30.06
C TYR A 570 27.05 -31.61 29.87
N TYR A 571 26.22 -30.62 29.54
CA TYR A 571 26.60 -29.20 29.42
C TYR A 571 25.62 -28.31 30.20
N PRO A 572 25.90 -27.98 31.49
CA PRO A 572 24.98 -27.20 32.33
C PRO A 572 24.61 -25.80 31.80
N ALA A 573 25.42 -25.24 30.90
CA ALA A 573 25.17 -23.97 30.23
C ALA A 573 24.37 -24.08 28.92
N ALA A 574 23.89 -25.28 28.52
CA ALA A 574 23.25 -25.54 27.23
C ALA A 574 22.12 -24.56 26.85
N TYR A 575 21.31 -24.13 27.82
CA TYR A 575 20.20 -23.17 27.61
C TYR A 575 20.48 -21.79 28.27
N LYS A 576 21.75 -21.50 28.56
CA LYS A 576 22.25 -20.24 29.14
C LYS A 576 23.21 -19.52 28.20
N ASP A 577 24.14 -20.24 27.56
CA ASP A 577 25.24 -19.64 26.80
C ASP A 577 24.76 -18.75 25.65
N PHE A 578 23.77 -19.20 24.88
CA PHE A 578 23.16 -18.46 23.77
C PHE A 578 21.76 -17.92 24.11
N TYR A 579 21.49 -17.68 25.40
CA TYR A 579 20.23 -17.09 25.84
C TYR A 579 20.11 -15.64 25.36
N GLY A 580 18.89 -15.22 25.00
CA GLY A 580 18.60 -13.91 24.43
C GLY A 580 18.51 -13.87 22.90
N LEU A 581 19.03 -14.88 22.20
CA LEU A 581 18.89 -14.97 20.73
C LEU A 581 17.45 -15.38 20.34
N PRO A 582 16.89 -14.91 19.21
CA PRO A 582 15.47 -15.07 18.88
C PRO A 582 14.95 -16.52 18.81
N SER A 583 15.82 -17.50 18.50
CA SER A 583 15.47 -18.93 18.48
C SER A 583 15.89 -19.68 19.76
N ASN A 584 16.56 -19.01 20.71
CA ASN A 584 17.16 -19.55 21.93
C ASN A 584 17.86 -20.93 21.70
N PRO A 585 18.86 -21.00 20.81
CA PRO A 585 19.41 -22.26 20.32
C PRO A 585 20.20 -22.99 21.42
N PRO A 586 19.91 -24.29 21.68
CA PRO A 586 20.67 -25.10 22.62
C PRO A 586 22.16 -25.16 22.24
N CYS A 587 23.06 -24.77 23.15
CA CYS A 587 24.49 -25.01 23.03
C CYS A 587 24.78 -26.49 23.33
N VAL A 588 25.30 -27.21 22.34
CA VAL A 588 25.68 -28.63 22.47
C VAL A 588 26.99 -28.75 23.24
N TYR A 589 27.98 -27.93 22.88
CA TYR A 589 29.26 -27.81 23.58
C TYR A 589 29.93 -26.50 23.16
N LYS A 590 30.67 -25.87 24.07
CA LYS A 590 31.61 -24.78 23.76
C LYS A 590 32.94 -25.08 24.44
N SER A 591 34.03 -25.08 23.66
CA SER A 591 35.39 -25.06 24.19
C SER A 591 35.73 -23.66 24.66
N GLY A 592 36.33 -23.52 25.83
CA GLY A 592 36.78 -22.21 26.31
C GLY A 592 36.67 -22.03 27.80
N THR A 593 36.73 -20.78 28.24
CA THR A 593 36.30 -20.43 29.60
C THR A 593 34.78 -20.50 29.73
N ALA A 594 34.29 -20.81 30.93
CA ALA A 594 32.87 -20.68 31.23
C ALA A 594 32.50 -19.18 31.17
N TRP A 595 31.44 -18.84 30.45
CA TRP A 595 30.97 -17.46 30.38
C TRP A 595 30.29 -17.09 31.70
N ARG A 596 30.27 -15.80 32.02
CA ARG A 596 29.79 -15.30 33.32
C ARG A 596 28.36 -15.76 33.60
N GLU A 597 28.13 -16.22 34.83
CA GLU A 597 26.78 -16.41 35.38
C GLU A 597 26.51 -15.38 36.49
N PRO A 598 25.27 -14.90 36.65
CA PRO A 598 24.92 -13.94 37.69
C PRO A 598 24.80 -14.63 39.07
N ILE A 599 25.60 -14.15 40.03
CA ILE A 599 25.67 -14.70 41.39
C ILE A 599 24.84 -13.80 42.33
N GLY A 600 23.51 -13.91 42.25
CA GLY A 600 22.59 -13.07 43.03
C GLY A 600 21.18 -13.66 43.19
N PRO A 601 20.39 -13.17 44.17
CA PRO A 601 19.06 -13.71 44.48
C PRO A 601 18.00 -13.41 43.40
N GLU A 602 18.22 -12.40 42.56
CA GLU A 602 17.42 -12.15 41.35
C GLU A 602 18.14 -12.76 40.14
N SER A 603 17.93 -14.07 39.93
CA SER A 603 18.63 -14.87 38.91
C SER A 603 18.05 -14.68 37.50
N TYR A 604 18.05 -13.45 36.98
CA TYR A 604 17.74 -13.19 35.58
C TYR A 604 18.81 -13.83 34.68
N ARG A 605 18.40 -14.42 33.56
CA ARG A 605 19.34 -14.95 32.55
C ARG A 605 19.86 -13.77 31.73
N ILE A 606 21.18 -13.69 31.56
CA ILE A 606 21.82 -12.61 30.81
C ILE A 606 21.50 -12.74 29.32
N THR A 607 20.91 -11.70 28.71
CA THR A 607 20.72 -11.61 27.26
C THR A 607 22.07 -11.43 26.57
N ARG A 608 22.35 -12.24 25.56
CA ARG A 608 23.56 -12.12 24.73
C ARG A 608 23.22 -11.90 23.27
N GLN A 609 24.08 -11.16 22.59
CA GLN A 609 23.93 -10.77 21.20
C GLN A 609 25.10 -11.31 20.36
N VAL A 610 24.78 -11.88 19.20
CA VAL A 610 25.75 -12.23 18.17
C VAL A 610 26.21 -10.96 17.47
N ARG A 611 27.52 -10.79 17.30
CA ARG A 611 28.16 -9.67 16.59
C ARG A 611 29.04 -10.21 15.46
N PRO A 612 29.22 -9.47 14.34
CA PRO A 612 30.13 -9.86 13.26
C PRO A 612 31.60 -9.77 13.72
N VAL A 613 32.46 -10.58 13.11
CA VAL A 613 33.92 -10.45 13.21
C VAL A 613 34.44 -9.71 11.97
N TYR A 614 35.31 -8.72 12.18
CA TYR A 614 36.00 -7.99 11.11
C TYR A 614 37.52 -8.04 11.33
N ASP A 615 38.29 -7.76 10.28
CA ASP A 615 39.75 -7.52 10.26
C ASP A 615 40.66 -8.59 10.90
N HIS A 616 40.13 -9.79 11.19
CA HIS A 616 40.91 -10.89 11.75
C HIS A 616 41.78 -11.56 10.67
N PRO A 617 43.09 -11.82 10.89
CA PRO A 617 44.00 -12.36 9.86
C PRO A 617 43.65 -13.76 9.32
N ILE A 618 42.63 -14.42 9.88
CA ILE A 618 42.08 -15.66 9.34
C ILE A 618 41.31 -15.43 8.02
N ALA A 619 40.86 -14.19 7.74
CA ALA A 619 40.02 -13.87 6.59
C ALA A 619 40.65 -14.30 5.25
N ASP A 620 41.93 -14.01 5.05
CA ASP A 620 42.69 -14.36 3.84
C ASP A 620 42.80 -15.87 3.60
N GLN A 621 42.69 -16.67 4.66
CA GLN A 621 42.75 -18.13 4.63
C GLN A 621 41.37 -18.78 4.86
N TRP A 622 40.31 -17.98 5.07
CA TRP A 622 39.04 -18.46 5.62
C TRP A 622 38.37 -19.52 4.73
N HIS A 623 38.40 -19.36 3.41
CA HIS A 623 37.84 -20.34 2.49
C HIS A 623 38.54 -21.71 2.62
N THR A 624 39.87 -21.73 2.73
CA THR A 624 40.67 -22.96 2.87
C THR A 624 40.45 -23.62 4.24
N ILE A 625 40.38 -22.82 5.30
CA ILE A 625 40.15 -23.29 6.68
C ILE A 625 38.72 -23.81 6.83
N GLY A 626 37.72 -23.06 6.38
CA GLY A 626 36.32 -23.46 6.37
C GLY A 626 36.08 -24.73 5.53
N THR A 627 36.76 -24.88 4.40
CA THR A 627 36.79 -26.12 3.60
C THR A 627 37.35 -27.28 4.40
N SER A 628 38.54 -27.12 4.99
CA SER A 628 39.17 -28.14 5.83
C SER A 628 38.28 -28.54 7.03
N ILE A 629 37.50 -27.60 7.58
CA ILE A 629 36.54 -27.84 8.66
C ILE A 629 35.34 -28.65 8.16
N TYR A 630 34.69 -28.28 7.05
CA TYR A 630 33.52 -29.06 6.60
C TYR A 630 33.91 -30.44 6.06
N GLU A 631 35.01 -30.56 5.31
CA GLU A 631 35.53 -31.86 4.86
C GLU A 631 35.83 -32.79 6.05
N PHE A 632 36.35 -32.24 7.15
CA PHE A 632 36.50 -32.98 8.40
C PHE A 632 35.15 -33.39 9.01
N LEU A 633 34.18 -32.49 9.13
CA LEU A 633 32.87 -32.79 9.72
C LEU A 633 32.08 -33.83 8.89
N ASP A 634 32.20 -33.78 7.57
CA ASP A 634 31.67 -34.78 6.63
C ASP A 634 32.38 -36.13 6.83
N SER A 635 33.72 -36.14 6.95
CA SER A 635 34.49 -37.37 7.22
C SER A 635 34.11 -38.08 8.52
N GLN A 636 33.62 -37.32 9.51
CA GLN A 636 33.15 -37.85 10.79
C GLN A 636 31.63 -38.10 10.82
N SER A 637 30.90 -37.77 9.74
CA SER A 637 29.44 -37.86 9.66
C SER A 637 28.73 -37.12 10.80
N ILE A 638 28.82 -35.79 10.81
CA ILE A 638 28.27 -34.87 11.83
C ILE A 638 27.23 -33.92 11.22
N LYS A 639 26.04 -33.70 11.82
CA LYS A 639 24.89 -32.94 11.20
C LYS A 639 25.06 -31.42 11.12
N TRP A 640 26.24 -30.96 10.73
CA TRP A 640 26.57 -29.55 10.65
C TRP A 640 25.60 -28.82 9.71
N THR A 641 24.97 -27.74 10.18
CA THR A 641 23.97 -26.96 9.43
C THR A 641 24.47 -25.57 9.04
N SER A 642 25.52 -25.08 9.69
CA SER A 642 26.24 -23.86 9.32
C SER A 642 27.62 -23.83 10.00
N ILE A 643 28.54 -22.99 9.51
CA ILE A 643 29.82 -22.70 10.16
C ILE A 643 29.97 -21.17 10.14
N ASP A 644 29.83 -20.53 11.30
CA ASP A 644 29.68 -19.08 11.41
C ASP A 644 30.81 -18.50 12.30
N PRO A 645 31.74 -17.70 11.74
CA PRO A 645 32.72 -16.95 12.54
C PRO A 645 32.04 -15.72 13.14
N VAL A 646 31.81 -15.72 14.46
CA VAL A 646 31.03 -14.68 15.16
C VAL A 646 31.68 -14.24 16.46
N ALA A 647 31.41 -13.02 16.88
CA ALA A 647 31.72 -12.52 18.21
C ALA A 647 30.46 -12.55 19.09
N PHE A 648 30.64 -12.55 20.42
CA PHE A 648 29.55 -12.46 21.39
C PHE A 648 29.79 -11.31 22.38
N ALA A 649 28.74 -10.54 22.63
CA ALA A 649 28.66 -9.48 23.63
C ALA A 649 27.41 -9.69 24.51
N GLU A 650 27.43 -9.20 25.74
CA GLU A 650 26.21 -9.04 26.54
C GLU A 650 25.44 -7.79 26.06
N GLU A 651 24.14 -7.69 26.35
CA GLU A 651 23.21 -6.75 25.67
C GLU A 651 23.63 -5.25 25.69
N ASP A 652 24.35 -4.82 26.74
CA ASP A 652 24.87 -3.46 26.92
C ASP A 652 26.39 -3.31 26.63
N GLU A 653 27.09 -4.37 26.21
CA GLU A 653 28.56 -4.34 26.03
C GLU A 653 28.99 -3.88 24.62
N VAL A 654 29.83 -2.84 24.59
CA VAL A 654 30.37 -2.26 23.34
C VAL A 654 31.47 -3.13 22.71
N GLN A 655 32.26 -3.82 23.53
CA GLN A 655 33.31 -4.74 23.10
C GLN A 655 32.86 -6.18 23.37
N PRO A 656 33.00 -7.10 22.41
CA PRO A 656 32.61 -8.49 22.62
C PRO A 656 33.56 -9.19 23.58
N PHE A 657 33.05 -9.64 24.74
CA PHE A 657 33.81 -10.43 25.72
C PHE A 657 34.37 -11.74 25.13
N CYS A 658 33.72 -12.27 24.08
CA CYS A 658 34.24 -13.35 23.23
C CYS A 658 34.41 -12.80 21.79
N PRO A 659 35.58 -12.27 21.42
CA PRO A 659 35.78 -11.56 20.15
C PRO A 659 35.87 -12.47 18.92
N PHE A 660 36.11 -13.78 19.11
CA PHE A 660 36.01 -14.78 18.04
C PHE A 660 35.59 -16.14 18.61
N LEU A 661 34.37 -16.56 18.27
CA LEU A 661 33.85 -17.91 18.43
C LEU A 661 33.56 -18.52 17.05
N MET A 662 34.13 -19.70 16.80
CA MET A 662 33.79 -20.55 15.67
C MET A 662 32.48 -21.29 15.98
N TRP A 663 31.36 -20.74 15.53
CA TRP A 663 30.01 -21.14 15.95
C TRP A 663 29.39 -22.04 14.88
N ILE A 664 29.39 -23.35 15.15
CA ILE A 664 28.96 -24.39 14.20
C ILE A 664 27.52 -24.80 14.52
N GLY A 665 26.62 -24.61 13.57
CA GLY A 665 25.27 -25.17 13.62
C GLY A 665 25.33 -26.68 13.46
N VAL A 666 24.52 -27.43 14.21
CA VAL A 666 24.20 -28.84 13.97
C VAL A 666 22.70 -29.06 14.14
N TYR A 667 22.10 -30.01 13.44
CA TYR A 667 20.65 -30.26 13.50
C TYR A 667 20.15 -30.58 14.94
N PRO A 668 18.88 -30.33 15.31
CA PRO A 668 18.38 -30.64 16.65
C PRO A 668 18.54 -32.11 17.04
N LYS A 669 19.02 -32.36 18.25
CA LYS A 669 19.43 -33.68 18.79
C LYS A 669 20.39 -34.42 17.85
N SER A 670 21.22 -33.68 17.11
CA SER A 670 22.29 -34.21 16.28
C SER A 670 23.46 -34.65 17.16
N LEU A 671 24.45 -33.79 17.35
CA LEU A 671 25.78 -34.26 17.71
C LEU A 671 25.81 -34.70 19.18
N PRO A 672 26.06 -36.00 19.50
CA PRO A 672 26.20 -36.41 20.89
C PRO A 672 27.31 -35.61 21.58
N TYR A 673 27.11 -35.26 22.86
CA TYR A 673 28.03 -34.38 23.59
C TYR A 673 29.51 -34.77 23.47
N ASN A 674 29.83 -36.06 23.67
CA ASN A 674 31.20 -36.55 23.57
C ASN A 674 31.77 -36.45 22.15
N ALA A 675 30.93 -36.56 21.11
CA ALA A 675 31.32 -36.33 19.73
C ALA A 675 31.49 -34.82 19.42
N ALA A 676 30.70 -33.94 20.03
CA ALA A 676 30.87 -32.49 19.93
C ALA A 676 32.20 -32.03 20.56
N VAL A 677 32.57 -32.60 21.72
CA VAL A 677 33.88 -32.37 22.36
C VAL A 677 35.03 -32.85 21.45
N ALA A 678 34.91 -34.04 20.86
CA ALA A 678 35.92 -34.58 19.95
C ALA A 678 36.06 -33.76 18.66
N ALA A 679 34.94 -33.38 18.04
CA ALA A 679 34.89 -32.56 16.83
C ALA A 679 35.45 -31.16 17.08
N ALA A 680 35.07 -30.49 18.17
CA ALA A 680 35.61 -29.19 18.54
C ALA A 680 37.13 -29.23 18.76
N LYS A 681 37.66 -30.30 19.38
CA LYS A 681 39.10 -30.50 19.54
C LYS A 681 39.82 -30.68 18.20
N ALA A 682 39.21 -31.35 17.23
CA ALA A 682 39.76 -31.48 15.89
C ALA A 682 39.69 -30.18 15.08
N VAL A 683 38.57 -29.44 15.15
CA VAL A 683 38.44 -28.10 14.55
C VAL A 683 39.46 -27.12 15.14
N LYS A 684 39.67 -27.11 16.47
CA LYS A 684 40.75 -26.34 17.10
C LYS A 684 42.15 -26.78 16.64
N LYS A 685 42.35 -28.04 16.25
CA LYS A 685 43.62 -28.49 15.64
C LYS A 685 43.79 -27.91 14.23
N ILE A 686 42.74 -27.90 13.40
CA ILE A 686 42.77 -27.29 12.06
C ILE A 686 43.08 -25.79 12.17
N LEU A 687 42.40 -25.07 13.07
CA LEU A 687 42.64 -23.66 13.35
C LEU A 687 44.09 -23.42 13.82
N ALA A 688 44.60 -24.23 14.76
CA ALA A 688 45.99 -24.15 15.21
C ALA A 688 47.01 -24.45 14.10
N GLN A 689 46.72 -25.40 13.19
CA GLN A 689 47.58 -25.70 12.03
C GLN A 689 47.59 -24.57 10.99
N ALA A 690 46.53 -23.76 10.92
CA ALA A 690 46.46 -22.55 10.11
C ALA A 690 47.02 -21.29 10.80
N GLY A 691 47.52 -21.41 12.05
CA GLY A 691 48.13 -20.32 12.80
C GLY A 691 47.24 -19.64 13.86
N PHE A 692 46.02 -20.14 14.09
CA PHE A 692 45.00 -19.53 14.97
C PHE A 692 44.57 -20.44 16.14
N PRO A 693 45.50 -20.87 17.03
CA PRO A 693 45.18 -21.78 18.15
C PRO A 693 44.26 -21.16 19.22
N GLU A 694 44.17 -19.84 19.30
CA GLU A 694 43.38 -19.10 20.27
C GLU A 694 41.86 -19.25 20.06
N ILE A 695 41.37 -19.23 18.81
CA ILE A 695 39.93 -19.22 18.48
C ILE A 695 39.17 -20.36 19.18
N GLU A 696 38.11 -20.01 19.91
CA GLU A 696 37.23 -20.97 20.59
C GLU A 696 36.21 -21.57 19.61
N VAL A 697 35.75 -22.81 19.84
CA VAL A 697 34.79 -23.52 18.98
C VAL A 697 33.55 -23.92 19.79
N ALA A 698 32.36 -23.70 19.22
CA ALA A 698 31.10 -24.12 19.81
C ALA A 698 30.15 -24.77 18.80
N PHE A 699 29.39 -25.75 19.26
CA PHE A 699 28.31 -26.42 18.53
C PHE A 699 26.96 -26.03 19.12
N ARG A 700 25.95 -25.83 18.26
CA ARG A 700 24.57 -25.46 18.65
C ARG A 700 23.52 -26.23 17.87
N GLU A 701 22.35 -26.46 18.46
CA GLU A 701 21.21 -27.00 17.71
C GLU A 701 20.55 -25.92 16.83
N SER A 702 20.57 -26.12 15.51
CA SER A 702 19.97 -25.25 14.49
C SER A 702 19.64 -26.03 13.20
N VAL A 703 18.56 -25.64 12.52
CA VAL A 703 18.21 -26.12 11.15
C VAL A 703 18.21 -24.94 10.20
N VAL A 704 18.90 -25.05 9.07
CA VAL A 704 18.71 -24.13 7.94
C VAL A 704 17.46 -24.56 7.17
N ILE A 705 16.33 -23.96 7.55
CA ILE A 705 15.03 -24.20 6.91
C ILE A 705 14.90 -23.30 5.67
N ARG A 706 14.51 -23.88 4.53
CA ARG A 706 14.04 -23.13 3.36
C ARG A 706 12.51 -23.09 3.43
N SER A 707 11.93 -21.90 3.61
CA SER A 707 10.52 -21.74 4.00
C SER A 707 9.53 -22.10 2.89
N ALA A 708 8.95 -23.30 2.96
CA ALA A 708 7.74 -23.69 2.24
C ALA A 708 6.94 -24.70 3.08
N SER A 709 5.61 -24.67 2.97
CA SER A 709 4.71 -25.63 3.63
C SER A 709 3.58 -26.01 2.66
N PRO A 710 3.32 -27.30 2.41
CA PRO A 710 2.30 -27.73 1.45
C PRO A 710 0.90 -27.49 2.03
N GLY A 711 0.15 -26.56 1.42
CA GLY A 711 -1.27 -26.38 1.70
C GLY A 711 -2.18 -27.50 1.19
N PRO A 712 -3.51 -27.33 1.33
CA PRO A 712 -4.50 -28.39 1.15
C PRO A 712 -4.58 -28.90 -0.29
N LYS A 713 -5.32 -30.00 -0.45
CA LYS A 713 -5.82 -30.44 -1.76
C LYS A 713 -6.69 -29.36 -2.42
N TRP A 714 -6.75 -29.39 -3.75
CA TRP A 714 -7.80 -28.70 -4.50
C TRP A 714 -9.19 -29.25 -4.16
N LEU A 715 -10.22 -28.49 -4.51
CA LEU A 715 -11.61 -28.93 -4.38
C LEU A 715 -11.96 -29.91 -5.52
N SER A 716 -12.81 -30.89 -5.21
CA SER A 716 -13.57 -31.63 -6.22
C SER A 716 -14.53 -30.70 -6.94
N PHE A 717 -14.87 -31.00 -8.20
CA PHE A 717 -15.86 -30.27 -8.97
C PHE A 717 -16.99 -31.20 -9.41
N ASP A 718 -18.23 -30.86 -9.07
CA ASP A 718 -19.43 -31.58 -9.49
C ASP A 718 -20.56 -30.56 -9.72
N PRO A 719 -20.70 -29.99 -10.94
CA PRO A 719 -21.69 -28.97 -11.24
C PRO A 719 -23.16 -29.37 -11.04
N LEU A 720 -23.45 -30.64 -10.75
CA LEU A 720 -24.78 -31.14 -10.37
C LEU A 720 -25.02 -31.14 -8.85
N ARG A 721 -24.00 -30.83 -8.05
CA ARG A 721 -24.04 -30.77 -6.57
C ARG A 721 -23.42 -29.51 -5.97
N ASP A 722 -22.72 -28.74 -6.79
CA ASP A 722 -22.13 -27.46 -6.43
C ASP A 722 -23.16 -26.34 -6.67
N PRO A 723 -23.61 -25.61 -5.63
CA PRO A 723 -24.75 -24.68 -5.77
C PRO A 723 -24.46 -23.45 -6.65
N VAL A 724 -23.19 -23.11 -6.84
CA VAL A 724 -22.73 -22.10 -7.82
C VAL A 724 -21.43 -22.58 -8.48
N PRO A 725 -21.47 -23.41 -9.54
CA PRO A 725 -20.28 -24.05 -10.12
C PRO A 725 -19.24 -23.04 -10.64
N GLU A 726 -19.68 -21.91 -11.16
CA GLU A 726 -18.84 -20.81 -11.69
C GLU A 726 -17.82 -20.31 -10.66
N LEU A 727 -18.25 -20.24 -9.39
CA LEU A 727 -17.45 -19.70 -8.29
C LEU A 727 -16.39 -20.69 -7.79
N LEU A 728 -16.68 -21.99 -7.89
CA LEU A 728 -15.78 -23.04 -7.42
C LEU A 728 -14.77 -23.45 -8.49
N LYS A 729 -15.12 -23.40 -9.78
CA LYS A 729 -14.25 -23.78 -10.91
C LYS A 729 -12.80 -23.24 -10.80
N PRO A 730 -12.51 -21.99 -10.39
CA PRO A 730 -11.13 -21.49 -10.23
C PRO A 730 -10.26 -22.27 -9.22
N PHE A 731 -10.86 -23.00 -8.27
CA PHE A 731 -10.18 -23.72 -7.17
C PHE A 731 -10.11 -25.25 -7.38
N THR A 732 -10.33 -25.71 -8.62
CA THR A 732 -10.52 -27.13 -8.99
C THR A 732 -9.51 -27.57 -10.06
N PRO A 733 -9.26 -28.88 -10.23
CA PRO A 733 -8.46 -29.44 -11.34
C PRO A 733 -9.12 -29.33 -12.74
N THR A 734 -10.23 -28.61 -12.92
CA THR A 734 -10.92 -28.51 -14.20
C THR A 734 -10.11 -27.69 -15.21
N LEU A 735 -10.14 -28.05 -16.50
CA LEU A 735 -9.38 -27.35 -17.53
C LEU A 735 -9.79 -25.87 -17.61
N GLY A 736 -8.80 -25.01 -17.86
CA GLY A 736 -8.95 -23.56 -17.66
C GLY A 736 -8.48 -23.06 -16.29
N LEU A 737 -7.70 -23.84 -15.53
CA LEU A 737 -7.11 -23.45 -14.25
C LEU A 737 -6.03 -22.35 -14.43
N SER A 738 -6.08 -21.30 -13.60
CA SER A 738 -5.01 -20.29 -13.48
C SER A 738 -3.75 -20.90 -12.85
N ILE A 739 -2.60 -20.66 -13.47
CA ILE A 739 -1.27 -21.06 -12.96
C ILE A 739 -0.22 -19.96 -13.17
N ALA A 740 0.80 -19.94 -12.31
CA ALA A 740 1.97 -19.06 -12.41
C ALA A 740 3.23 -19.71 -11.79
N SER A 741 4.43 -19.25 -12.17
CA SER A 741 5.65 -19.57 -11.42
C SER A 741 5.60 -18.96 -10.02
N LEU A 742 6.02 -19.72 -8.99
CA LEU A 742 6.17 -19.25 -7.61
C LEU A 742 7.17 -18.08 -7.49
N ARG A 743 8.12 -17.95 -8.43
CA ARG A 743 9.06 -16.82 -8.50
C ARG A 743 8.42 -15.55 -9.07
N MET A 744 7.39 -15.71 -9.90
CA MET A 744 6.73 -14.63 -10.63
C MET A 744 5.20 -14.76 -10.57
N PRO A 745 4.59 -14.80 -9.37
CA PRO A 745 3.17 -15.12 -9.14
C PRO A 745 2.18 -14.06 -9.66
N TYR A 746 2.66 -13.07 -10.41
CA TYR A 746 1.92 -12.00 -11.07
C TYR A 746 1.92 -12.13 -12.60
N PHE A 747 2.74 -13.02 -13.17
CA PHE A 747 2.61 -13.50 -14.55
C PHE A 747 1.82 -14.81 -14.55
N GLU A 748 0.55 -14.74 -14.98
CA GLU A 748 -0.38 -15.87 -14.99
C GLU A 748 -0.72 -16.34 -16.40
N GLY A 749 -1.01 -17.63 -16.50
CA GLY A 749 -1.62 -18.26 -17.66
C GLY A 749 -2.55 -19.40 -17.25
N THR A 750 -2.81 -20.30 -18.18
CA THR A 750 -3.82 -21.35 -18.09
C THR A 750 -3.22 -22.74 -18.28
N GLY A 751 -3.69 -23.73 -17.51
CA GLY A 751 -3.38 -25.15 -17.70
C GLY A 751 -4.16 -25.79 -18.86
N ALA A 752 -3.46 -26.52 -19.74
CA ALA A 752 -3.98 -27.02 -21.02
C ALA A 752 -4.61 -28.42 -20.93
N LEU A 753 -3.81 -29.44 -20.57
CA LEU A 753 -4.17 -30.86 -20.61
C LEU A 753 -3.31 -31.66 -19.62
N TYR A 754 -3.90 -32.71 -19.04
CA TYR A 754 -3.27 -33.66 -18.13
C TYR A 754 -2.88 -34.95 -18.83
N PHE A 755 -1.67 -35.45 -18.53
CA PHE A 755 -1.10 -36.68 -19.11
C PHE A 755 -0.58 -37.61 -18.02
N ARG A 756 -0.67 -38.93 -18.24
CA ARG A 756 0.09 -39.94 -17.48
C ARG A 756 1.47 -40.12 -18.11
N VAL A 757 2.51 -40.22 -17.29
CA VAL A 757 3.89 -40.40 -17.79
C VAL A 757 4.11 -41.80 -18.37
N SER A 758 3.52 -42.85 -17.78
CA SER A 758 3.50 -44.20 -18.34
C SER A 758 2.43 -45.07 -17.66
N ASN A 759 2.13 -46.25 -18.22
CA ASN A 759 1.24 -47.25 -17.61
C ASN A 759 1.77 -47.88 -16.30
N ALA A 760 3.03 -47.61 -15.94
CA ALA A 760 3.70 -48.24 -14.78
C ALA A 760 3.84 -47.30 -13.57
N ASN A 761 3.36 -46.05 -13.65
CA ASN A 761 3.55 -45.07 -12.59
C ASN A 761 2.41 -44.03 -12.56
N ASN A 762 1.94 -43.68 -11.35
CA ASN A 762 0.86 -42.69 -11.14
C ASN A 762 1.21 -41.25 -11.58
N ARG A 763 2.50 -40.91 -11.75
CA ARG A 763 2.98 -39.57 -12.11
C ARG A 763 2.13 -38.95 -13.24
N THR A 764 1.57 -37.78 -12.94
CA THR A 764 0.68 -37.03 -13.81
C THR A 764 1.27 -35.65 -14.06
N VAL A 765 1.29 -35.21 -15.32
CA VAL A 765 1.86 -33.91 -15.73
C VAL A 765 0.79 -33.03 -16.39
N LEU A 766 0.91 -31.71 -16.18
CA LEU A 766 0.08 -30.68 -16.78
C LEU A 766 0.86 -29.94 -17.87
N LEU A 767 0.30 -29.85 -19.07
CA LEU A 767 0.80 -29.05 -20.18
C LEU A 767 0.36 -27.57 -20.03
N THR A 768 1.22 -26.63 -20.41
CA THR A 768 0.90 -25.21 -20.62
C THR A 768 1.90 -24.57 -21.59
N ALA A 769 1.78 -23.27 -21.89
CA ALA A 769 2.76 -22.52 -22.68
C ALA A 769 4.06 -22.26 -21.89
N ALA A 770 5.21 -22.27 -22.55
CA ALA A 770 6.50 -22.03 -21.89
C ALA A 770 6.60 -20.62 -21.31
N HIS A 771 6.03 -19.61 -21.98
CA HIS A 771 6.05 -18.23 -21.49
C HIS A 771 5.24 -17.98 -20.20
N VAL A 772 4.29 -18.88 -19.86
CA VAL A 772 3.52 -18.84 -18.60
C VAL A 772 4.37 -19.32 -17.42
N VAL A 773 5.25 -20.29 -17.67
CA VAL A 773 6.20 -20.79 -16.68
C VAL A 773 7.39 -19.84 -16.53
N ARG A 774 7.81 -19.15 -17.60
CA ARG A 774 9.15 -18.57 -17.71
C ARG A 774 9.23 -17.36 -18.64
N LEU A 775 9.79 -16.24 -18.17
CA LEU A 775 10.00 -15.06 -19.01
C LEU A 775 10.99 -15.33 -20.17
N PRO A 776 10.72 -14.83 -21.40
CA PRO A 776 11.55 -15.06 -22.59
C PRO A 776 13.00 -14.51 -22.54
N VAL A 777 13.35 -13.72 -21.51
CA VAL A 777 14.66 -13.04 -21.40
C VAL A 777 15.75 -13.96 -20.86
N PHE A 778 15.40 -15.02 -20.13
CA PHE A 778 16.35 -15.95 -19.55
C PHE A 778 16.55 -17.18 -20.44
N GLY A 779 17.79 -17.55 -20.77
CA GLY A 779 18.12 -18.77 -21.51
C GLY A 779 18.68 -19.86 -20.60
N MET A 780 17.85 -20.84 -20.20
CA MET A 780 18.25 -22.00 -19.40
C MET A 780 17.39 -23.22 -19.78
N THR A 781 18.00 -24.25 -20.36
CA THR A 781 17.41 -25.58 -20.47
C THR A 781 17.67 -26.37 -19.19
N CYS A 782 16.63 -26.74 -18.44
CA CYS A 782 16.79 -27.64 -17.31
C CYS A 782 17.03 -29.07 -17.81
N ARG A 783 18.29 -29.44 -18.00
CA ARG A 783 18.70 -30.86 -18.05
C ARG A 783 18.95 -31.33 -16.62
N HIS A 784 18.54 -32.56 -16.32
CA HIS A 784 18.50 -33.11 -14.95
C HIS A 784 19.86 -33.05 -14.19
N ASN A 785 19.75 -33.02 -12.85
CA ASN A 785 20.73 -33.40 -11.81
C ASN A 785 21.49 -32.30 -11.00
N SER A 786 21.22 -31.00 -11.14
CA SER A 786 21.88 -30.01 -10.24
C SER A 786 21.15 -28.69 -9.94
N GLN A 787 19.97 -28.43 -10.50
CA GLN A 787 19.20 -27.21 -10.22
C GLN A 787 17.91 -27.52 -9.46
N ALA A 788 17.53 -26.63 -8.54
CA ALA A 788 16.22 -26.70 -7.88
C ALA A 788 15.13 -26.43 -8.91
N ALA A 789 14.13 -27.33 -8.97
CA ALA A 789 13.02 -27.22 -9.89
C ALA A 789 12.24 -25.91 -9.67
N GLU A 790 11.62 -25.39 -10.73
CA GLU A 790 10.78 -24.20 -10.63
C GLU A 790 9.38 -24.62 -10.18
N GLU A 791 8.96 -24.16 -9.02
CA GLU A 791 7.65 -24.45 -8.43
C GLU A 791 6.54 -23.65 -9.11
N ILE A 792 5.39 -24.28 -9.33
CA ILE A 792 4.19 -23.66 -9.89
C ILE A 792 3.10 -23.55 -8.82
N VAL A 793 2.40 -22.42 -8.82
CA VAL A 793 1.21 -22.18 -8.00
C VAL A 793 -0.06 -22.21 -8.86
N ALA A 794 -1.14 -22.76 -8.33
CA ALA A 794 -2.49 -22.46 -8.81
C ALA A 794 -2.92 -21.09 -8.31
N LEU A 795 -3.66 -20.32 -9.13
CA LEU A 795 -4.13 -18.97 -8.82
C LEU A 795 -2.97 -18.06 -8.37
N GLY A 796 -2.35 -17.36 -9.32
CA GLY A 796 -1.45 -16.26 -9.00
C GLY A 796 -2.17 -15.12 -8.26
N TYR A 797 -1.48 -14.01 -7.98
CA TYR A 797 -2.06 -12.90 -7.24
C TYR A 797 -3.29 -12.29 -7.94
N LYS A 798 -3.32 -12.24 -9.28
CA LYS A 798 -4.44 -11.70 -10.06
C LYS A 798 -5.60 -12.69 -10.09
N GLY A 799 -5.35 -13.96 -10.40
CA GLY A 799 -6.34 -15.02 -10.48
C GLY A 799 -7.01 -15.32 -9.14
N TYR A 800 -6.25 -15.35 -8.05
CA TYR A 800 -6.80 -15.51 -6.70
C TYR A 800 -7.67 -14.30 -6.31
N SER A 801 -7.16 -13.08 -6.53
CA SER A 801 -7.92 -11.84 -6.23
C SER A 801 -9.21 -11.74 -7.06
N ASN A 802 -9.15 -12.06 -8.35
CA ASN A 802 -10.31 -12.08 -9.24
C ASN A 802 -11.35 -13.13 -8.82
N ALA A 803 -10.93 -14.35 -8.48
CA ALA A 803 -11.83 -15.40 -8.03
C ALA A 803 -12.52 -15.01 -6.70
N ILE A 804 -11.78 -14.51 -5.71
CA ILE A 804 -12.32 -14.00 -4.44
C ILE A 804 -13.28 -12.82 -4.68
N THR A 805 -12.93 -11.88 -5.56
CA THR A 805 -13.77 -10.71 -5.86
C THR A 805 -15.06 -11.11 -6.58
N SER A 806 -14.99 -12.06 -7.52
CA SER A 806 -16.16 -12.61 -8.21
C SER A 806 -17.11 -13.33 -7.25
N MET A 807 -16.57 -14.14 -6.34
CA MET A 807 -17.36 -14.76 -5.26
C MET A 807 -18.05 -13.70 -4.38
N LEU A 808 -17.30 -12.71 -3.88
CA LEU A 808 -17.86 -11.67 -3.00
C LEU A 808 -18.91 -10.79 -3.71
N SER A 809 -18.75 -10.50 -4.99
CA SER A 809 -19.81 -9.82 -5.78
C SER A 809 -21.05 -10.70 -5.88
N THR A 810 -20.87 -11.95 -6.32
CA THR A 810 -21.99 -12.89 -6.53
C THR A 810 -22.75 -13.18 -5.24
N ILE A 811 -22.06 -13.26 -4.10
CA ILE A 811 -22.68 -13.37 -2.77
C ILE A 811 -23.48 -12.10 -2.43
N GLY A 812 -22.97 -10.91 -2.72
CA GLY A 812 -23.70 -9.66 -2.57
C GLY A 812 -24.93 -9.55 -3.47
N ASP A 813 -24.81 -9.98 -4.72
CA ASP A 813 -25.90 -10.01 -5.71
C ASP A 813 -26.97 -11.06 -5.35
N LEU A 814 -26.56 -12.23 -4.85
CA LEU A 814 -27.46 -13.26 -4.33
C LEU A 814 -28.15 -12.81 -3.04
N ALA A 815 -27.44 -12.22 -2.08
CA ALA A 815 -28.04 -11.68 -0.85
C ALA A 815 -29.06 -10.57 -1.16
N SER A 816 -28.73 -9.66 -2.08
CA SER A 816 -29.65 -8.63 -2.59
C SER A 816 -30.86 -9.25 -3.28
N SER A 817 -30.66 -10.32 -4.05
CA SER A 817 -31.75 -11.08 -4.69
C SER A 817 -32.62 -11.79 -3.65
N ILE A 818 -32.03 -12.34 -2.59
CA ILE A 818 -32.76 -13.00 -1.48
C ILE A 818 -33.62 -12.00 -0.72
N GLU A 819 -33.15 -10.77 -0.46
CA GLU A 819 -34.02 -9.70 0.06
C GLU A 819 -35.19 -9.42 -0.90
N ILE A 820 -34.92 -9.24 -2.20
CA ILE A 820 -35.96 -8.98 -3.22
C ILE A 820 -36.96 -10.14 -3.32
N TRP A 821 -36.52 -11.39 -3.23
CA TRP A 821 -37.41 -12.56 -3.24
C TRP A 821 -38.21 -12.68 -1.94
N LYS A 822 -37.62 -12.44 -0.77
CA LYS A 822 -38.35 -12.37 0.52
C LYS A 822 -39.42 -11.26 0.47
N ASP A 823 -39.10 -10.11 -0.11
CA ASP A 823 -40.01 -8.97 -0.28
C ASP A 823 -41.12 -9.21 -1.32
N ASN A 824 -40.91 -10.13 -2.28
CA ASN A 824 -41.92 -10.58 -3.25
C ASN A 824 -42.80 -11.73 -2.71
N ILE A 825 -42.23 -12.67 -1.96
CA ILE A 825 -42.96 -13.77 -1.30
C ILE A 825 -43.93 -13.19 -0.27
N ALA A 826 -43.53 -12.15 0.47
CA ALA A 826 -44.40 -11.39 1.37
C ALA A 826 -45.61 -10.68 0.70
N ARG A 827 -45.76 -10.79 -0.63
CA ARG A 827 -46.88 -10.23 -1.41
C ARG A 827 -47.76 -11.31 -2.06
N LEU A 828 -47.47 -12.59 -1.81
CA LEU A 828 -48.27 -13.73 -2.26
C LEU A 828 -49.10 -14.30 -1.08
N PRO A 829 -50.26 -14.92 -1.35
CA PRO A 829 -50.97 -15.75 -0.36
C PRO A 829 -50.13 -16.98 0.06
N GLU A 830 -50.55 -17.62 1.16
CA GLU A 830 -49.77 -18.62 1.91
C GLU A 830 -49.04 -19.68 1.04
N PRO A 831 -47.75 -19.98 1.33
CA PRO A 831 -47.02 -21.06 0.67
C PRO A 831 -47.59 -22.45 1.03
N VAL A 832 -47.52 -23.37 0.07
CA VAL A 832 -47.66 -24.81 0.33
C VAL A 832 -46.30 -25.35 0.77
N GLU A 833 -46.29 -26.31 1.69
CA GLU A 833 -45.06 -26.95 2.21
C GLU A 833 -44.18 -27.49 1.07
N GLY A 834 -42.89 -27.14 1.12
CA GLY A 834 -41.81 -27.59 0.25
C GLY A 834 -40.49 -27.44 1.01
N GLU A 835 -39.54 -28.33 0.75
CA GLU A 835 -38.39 -28.57 1.63
C GLU A 835 -37.41 -27.38 1.72
N ASP A 836 -36.94 -27.06 2.93
CA ASP A 836 -35.86 -26.09 3.16
C ASP A 836 -34.51 -26.65 2.66
N GLU A 837 -33.87 -25.99 1.69
CA GLU A 837 -32.48 -26.28 1.32
C GLU A 837 -31.48 -25.42 2.13
N ASP A 838 -30.37 -26.03 2.55
CA ASP A 838 -29.48 -25.53 3.61
C ASP A 838 -28.70 -24.25 3.24
N GLU A 839 -29.14 -23.10 3.81
CA GLU A 839 -28.43 -21.80 3.78
C GLU A 839 -26.98 -21.94 4.31
N GLN A 840 -26.70 -22.96 5.15
CA GLN A 840 -25.37 -23.28 5.71
C GLN A 840 -24.31 -23.73 4.68
N THR A 841 -24.70 -24.09 3.46
CA THR A 841 -23.80 -24.80 2.53
C THR A 841 -22.75 -23.90 1.86
N VAL A 842 -23.05 -22.60 1.70
CA VAL A 842 -22.18 -21.64 0.99
C VAL A 842 -21.10 -21.09 1.91
N ASP A 843 -21.47 -20.52 3.06
CA ASP A 843 -20.56 -19.92 4.04
C ASP A 843 -19.44 -20.89 4.46
N LYS A 844 -19.82 -22.14 4.73
CA LYS A 844 -18.90 -23.21 5.14
C LYS A 844 -17.84 -23.54 4.09
N ARG A 845 -18.13 -23.32 2.79
CA ARG A 845 -17.16 -23.47 1.69
C ARG A 845 -16.33 -22.21 1.48
N GLN A 846 -16.88 -21.02 1.73
CA GLN A 846 -16.12 -19.77 1.74
C GLN A 846 -15.01 -19.82 2.81
N ASP A 847 -15.33 -20.27 4.02
CA ASP A 847 -14.35 -20.48 5.10
C ASP A 847 -13.19 -21.38 4.65
N ASP A 848 -13.47 -22.55 4.06
CA ASP A 848 -12.42 -23.48 3.62
C ASP A 848 -11.52 -22.91 2.50
N ILE A 849 -12.02 -21.99 1.67
CA ILE A 849 -11.21 -21.29 0.67
C ILE A 849 -10.35 -20.20 1.33
N THR A 850 -10.94 -19.36 2.18
CA THR A 850 -10.28 -18.22 2.84
C THR A 850 -9.29 -18.64 3.93
N LYS A 851 -9.48 -19.81 4.56
CA LYS A 851 -8.66 -20.32 5.66
C LYS A 851 -7.43 -21.11 5.18
N TYR A 852 -7.56 -21.85 4.08
CA TYR A 852 -6.53 -22.82 3.68
C TYR A 852 -5.83 -22.55 2.34
N ARG A 853 -6.31 -21.60 1.50
CA ARG A 853 -5.77 -21.37 0.14
C ARG A 853 -5.22 -19.95 -0.10
N THR A 854 -4.94 -19.21 0.96
CA THR A 854 -4.64 -17.77 0.91
C THR A 854 -3.19 -17.45 0.55
N THR A 855 -2.22 -18.23 1.04
CA THR A 855 -0.79 -18.03 0.72
C THR A 855 -0.35 -18.76 -0.55
N LEU A 856 0.72 -18.27 -1.20
CA LEU A 856 1.27 -18.93 -2.39
C LEU A 856 1.78 -20.34 -2.11
N ALA A 857 2.49 -20.57 -0.99
CA ALA A 857 2.96 -21.90 -0.61
C ALA A 857 1.80 -22.90 -0.37
N GLN A 858 0.65 -22.42 0.13
CA GLN A 858 -0.53 -23.27 0.21
C GLN A 858 -1.04 -23.71 -1.17
N ARG A 859 -0.93 -22.82 -2.18
CA ARG A 859 -1.36 -23.05 -3.56
C ARG A 859 -0.27 -23.60 -4.49
N THR A 860 0.92 -23.92 -4.01
CA THR A 860 1.93 -24.69 -4.78
C THR A 860 1.38 -26.07 -5.12
N ILE A 861 1.51 -26.50 -6.38
CA ILE A 861 0.77 -27.65 -6.95
C ILE A 861 1.64 -28.68 -7.68
N GLY A 862 2.86 -28.28 -8.04
CA GLY A 862 3.71 -29.05 -8.93
C GLY A 862 4.96 -28.28 -9.30
N SER A 863 5.96 -28.98 -9.81
CA SER A 863 7.24 -28.42 -10.22
C SER A 863 7.51 -28.70 -11.70
N VAL A 864 8.28 -27.81 -12.33
CA VAL A 864 8.54 -27.83 -13.77
C VAL A 864 9.42 -29.02 -14.15
N LEU A 865 8.86 -29.93 -14.96
CA LEU A 865 9.53 -31.13 -15.47
C LEU A 865 10.25 -30.86 -16.81
N HIS A 866 9.64 -30.07 -17.69
CA HIS A 866 10.23 -29.68 -18.99
C HIS A 866 9.77 -28.28 -19.41
N VAL A 867 10.64 -27.54 -20.09
CA VAL A 867 10.31 -26.26 -20.77
C VAL A 867 11.06 -26.23 -22.09
N GLU A 868 10.34 -26.14 -23.20
CA GLU A 868 10.96 -25.98 -24.51
C GLU A 868 11.39 -24.51 -24.71
N PRO A 869 12.57 -24.22 -25.28
CA PRO A 869 12.98 -22.84 -25.56
C PRO A 869 12.04 -22.17 -26.57
N ILE A 870 11.48 -21.02 -26.20
CA ILE A 870 10.55 -20.25 -27.03
C ILE A 870 11.25 -19.85 -28.34
N THR A 871 10.92 -20.58 -29.40
CA THR A 871 11.56 -20.51 -30.71
C THR A 871 10.54 -20.75 -31.81
N VAL A 872 10.78 -20.20 -33.00
CA VAL A 872 10.12 -20.71 -34.21
C VAL A 872 10.77 -22.05 -34.52
N SER A 873 9.98 -23.10 -34.75
CA SER A 873 10.53 -24.41 -35.06
C SER A 873 11.26 -24.38 -36.42
N ASP A 874 12.54 -24.78 -36.41
CA ASP A 874 13.40 -24.97 -37.60
C ASP A 874 13.05 -26.28 -38.36
N GLY A 875 11.76 -26.48 -38.61
CA GLY A 875 11.19 -27.62 -39.32
C GLY A 875 10.16 -27.20 -40.36
N PRO A 876 9.69 -28.11 -41.23
CA PRO A 876 8.91 -27.82 -42.45
C PRO A 876 7.51 -27.22 -42.23
N HIS A 877 7.16 -26.85 -41.00
CA HIS A 877 5.87 -26.28 -40.63
C HIS A 877 5.97 -24.91 -39.93
N HIS A 878 7.14 -24.53 -39.41
CA HIS A 878 7.41 -23.23 -38.74
C HIS A 878 6.41 -22.79 -37.65
N PHE A 879 5.76 -23.74 -36.97
CA PHE A 879 4.96 -23.46 -35.76
C PHE A 879 5.83 -22.91 -34.62
N THR A 880 5.24 -22.14 -33.70
CA THR A 880 5.93 -21.70 -32.48
C THR A 880 6.10 -22.86 -31.49
N SER A 881 7.33 -23.06 -31.03
CA SER A 881 7.66 -24.01 -29.98
C SER A 881 7.61 -23.32 -28.61
N ASP A 882 6.40 -23.19 -28.05
CA ASP A 882 6.11 -22.52 -26.77
C ASP A 882 5.26 -23.44 -25.88
N TRP A 883 5.91 -24.37 -25.19
CA TRP A 883 5.25 -25.34 -24.32
C TRP A 883 6.14 -25.82 -23.15
N ALA A 884 5.49 -26.17 -22.04
CA ALA A 884 6.10 -26.69 -20.83
C ALA A 884 5.25 -27.81 -20.21
N LEU A 885 5.90 -28.69 -19.45
CA LEU A 885 5.27 -29.75 -18.66
C LEU A 885 5.58 -29.55 -17.18
N ILE A 886 4.54 -29.61 -16.35
CA ILE A 886 4.59 -29.43 -14.91
C ILE A 886 4.22 -30.77 -14.27
N GLU A 887 5.12 -31.34 -13.47
CA GLU A 887 4.82 -32.53 -12.67
C GLU A 887 4.02 -32.16 -11.43
N LEU A 888 2.84 -32.76 -11.29
CA LEU A 888 1.89 -32.42 -10.21
C LEU A 888 2.21 -33.24 -8.97
N HIS A 889 2.20 -32.60 -7.81
CA HIS A 889 2.47 -33.27 -6.54
C HIS A 889 1.26 -34.15 -6.15
N GLU A 890 1.49 -35.44 -5.90
CA GLU A 890 0.42 -36.45 -5.78
C GLU A 890 -0.54 -36.14 -4.62
N GLU A 891 -0.07 -35.47 -3.56
CA GLU A 891 -0.85 -35.07 -2.40
C GLU A 891 -1.78 -33.87 -2.63
N LYS A 892 -1.71 -33.18 -3.78
CA LYS A 892 -2.48 -31.96 -4.09
C LYS A 892 -3.83 -32.19 -4.76
N ILE A 893 -4.01 -33.34 -5.40
CA ILE A 893 -5.24 -33.71 -6.11
C ILE A 893 -5.93 -34.85 -5.35
N ASP A 894 -7.27 -34.86 -5.33
CA ASP A 894 -8.01 -36.05 -4.97
C ASP A 894 -8.27 -36.91 -6.22
N TRP A 895 -7.36 -37.85 -6.48
CA TRP A 895 -7.42 -38.74 -7.64
C TRP A 895 -8.63 -39.67 -7.67
N LYS A 896 -9.47 -39.68 -6.62
CA LYS A 896 -10.76 -40.40 -6.60
C LYS A 896 -11.92 -39.59 -7.18
N SER A 897 -11.86 -38.26 -7.13
CA SER A 897 -12.90 -37.36 -7.66
C SER A 897 -12.47 -36.61 -8.92
N PHE A 898 -11.17 -36.62 -9.27
CA PHE A 898 -10.65 -35.99 -10.48
C PHE A 898 -11.22 -36.61 -11.77
N LYS A 899 -11.85 -35.78 -12.61
CA LYS A 899 -12.54 -36.16 -13.85
C LYS A 899 -11.66 -36.19 -15.11
N GLY A 900 -10.36 -35.89 -15.00
CA GLY A 900 -9.47 -35.87 -16.15
C GLY A 900 -9.65 -34.64 -17.05
N ASN A 901 -9.48 -34.82 -18.36
CA ASN A 901 -9.40 -33.75 -19.35
C ASN A 901 -10.78 -33.20 -19.76
N GLN A 902 -11.42 -32.41 -18.90
CA GLN A 902 -12.75 -31.84 -19.13
C GLN A 902 -12.78 -30.31 -19.01
N ILE A 903 -13.45 -29.64 -19.95
CA ILE A 903 -13.69 -28.20 -19.96
C ILE A 903 -15.09 -27.90 -19.44
N TYR A 904 -15.22 -26.98 -18.47
CA TYR A 904 -16.52 -26.42 -18.12
C TYR A 904 -17.00 -25.47 -19.22
N ILE A 905 -18.12 -25.79 -19.87
CA ILE A 905 -18.75 -25.02 -20.96
C ILE A 905 -20.01 -24.25 -20.50
N GLY A 906 -20.19 -24.09 -19.18
CA GLY A 906 -21.19 -23.22 -18.56
C GLY A 906 -20.66 -21.80 -18.29
N GLY A 907 -21.25 -21.12 -17.30
CA GLY A 907 -20.92 -19.73 -16.95
C GLY A 907 -21.38 -18.72 -18.00
N ASN A 908 -20.45 -18.16 -18.78
CA ASN A 908 -20.69 -17.08 -19.75
C ASN A 908 -21.74 -17.37 -20.83
N LEU A 909 -22.09 -18.65 -21.05
CA LEU A 909 -23.03 -19.08 -22.08
C LEU A 909 -24.09 -19.99 -21.44
N SER A 910 -25.37 -19.69 -21.68
CA SER A 910 -26.44 -20.62 -21.29
C SER A 910 -26.36 -21.91 -22.13
N PRO A 911 -26.87 -23.05 -21.63
CA PRO A 911 -26.97 -24.27 -22.42
C PRO A 911 -27.71 -24.11 -23.76
N SER A 912 -28.71 -23.19 -23.79
CA SER A 912 -29.45 -22.86 -25.00
C SER A 912 -28.62 -22.06 -26.00
N ASP A 913 -27.84 -21.10 -25.52
CA ASP A 913 -26.96 -20.29 -26.36
C ASP A 913 -25.80 -21.12 -26.90
N TYR A 914 -25.16 -21.95 -26.07
CA TYR A 914 -24.13 -22.88 -26.52
C TYR A 914 -24.65 -23.78 -27.66
N GLY A 915 -25.84 -24.37 -27.49
CA GLY A 915 -26.48 -25.17 -28.54
C GLY A 915 -26.70 -24.38 -29.84
N LYS A 916 -27.28 -23.18 -29.76
CA LYS A 916 -27.53 -22.31 -30.93
C LYS A 916 -26.26 -21.82 -31.64
N ILE A 917 -25.17 -21.62 -30.90
CA ILE A 917 -23.89 -21.11 -31.43
C ILE A 917 -23.10 -22.23 -32.10
N MET A 918 -22.93 -23.36 -31.41
CA MET A 918 -22.04 -24.44 -31.84
C MET A 918 -22.73 -25.40 -32.83
N PHE A 919 -24.06 -25.46 -32.79
CA PHE A 919 -24.91 -26.25 -33.69
C PHE A 919 -25.93 -25.29 -34.34
N PRO A 920 -25.51 -24.39 -35.24
CA PRO A 920 -26.37 -23.31 -35.75
C PRO A 920 -27.45 -23.77 -36.73
N ARG A 921 -27.34 -24.98 -37.31
CA ARG A 921 -28.35 -25.56 -38.21
C ARG A 921 -29.33 -26.46 -37.45
N PRO A 922 -30.65 -26.42 -37.73
CA PRO A 922 -31.63 -27.29 -37.09
C PRO A 922 -31.34 -28.80 -37.24
N GLU A 923 -30.74 -29.21 -38.36
CA GLU A 923 -30.31 -30.58 -38.62
C GLU A 923 -29.28 -31.07 -37.59
N ASP A 924 -28.31 -30.22 -37.26
CA ASP A 924 -27.27 -30.51 -36.26
C ASP A 924 -27.88 -30.55 -34.84
N GLN A 925 -28.79 -29.62 -34.53
CA GLN A 925 -29.42 -29.48 -33.21
C GLN A 925 -30.20 -30.73 -32.78
N GLY A 926 -30.84 -31.44 -33.72
CA GLY A 926 -31.58 -32.67 -33.42
C GLY A 926 -30.72 -33.83 -32.90
N SER A 927 -29.40 -33.81 -33.19
CA SER A 927 -28.44 -34.82 -32.73
C SER A 927 -27.69 -34.40 -31.45
N TYR A 928 -27.60 -33.11 -31.16
CA TYR A 928 -26.85 -32.56 -30.04
C TYR A 928 -27.61 -32.65 -28.71
N LYS A 929 -26.87 -32.89 -27.62
CA LYS A 929 -27.34 -32.74 -26.24
C LYS A 929 -26.26 -32.06 -25.41
N TYR A 930 -26.62 -31.03 -24.67
CA TYR A 930 -25.72 -30.37 -23.71
C TYR A 930 -25.35 -31.35 -22.57
N PRO A 931 -24.07 -31.47 -22.16
CA PRO A 931 -23.67 -32.29 -21.02
C PRO A 931 -24.44 -31.87 -19.76
N ARG A 932 -24.98 -32.83 -18.98
CA ARG A 932 -25.82 -32.50 -17.81
C ARG A 932 -25.08 -31.68 -16.75
N ASP A 933 -23.80 -31.96 -16.60
CA ASP A 933 -22.81 -31.32 -15.73
C ASP A 933 -22.10 -30.12 -16.38
N GLY A 934 -22.43 -29.78 -17.64
CA GLY A 934 -21.73 -28.74 -18.39
C GLY A 934 -20.25 -29.04 -18.64
N LEU A 935 -19.80 -30.30 -18.52
CA LEU A 935 -18.41 -30.70 -18.73
C LEU A 935 -18.24 -31.33 -20.12
N LEU A 936 -17.50 -30.64 -20.99
CA LEU A 936 -17.12 -31.14 -22.31
C LEU A 936 -15.81 -31.92 -22.21
N GLN A 937 -15.86 -33.21 -22.51
CA GLN A 937 -14.68 -34.08 -22.57
C GLN A 937 -13.77 -33.68 -23.74
N ALA A 938 -12.48 -33.45 -23.47
CA ALA A 938 -11.47 -33.41 -24.52
C ALA A 938 -11.13 -34.85 -24.96
N TYR A 939 -11.32 -35.15 -26.24
CA TYR A 939 -10.98 -36.47 -26.82
C TYR A 939 -10.64 -36.35 -28.31
N ASN A 940 -9.83 -37.28 -28.82
CA ASN A 940 -9.27 -37.26 -30.18
C ASN A 940 -8.49 -35.98 -30.52
N VAL A 941 -7.86 -35.97 -31.69
CA VAL A 941 -7.04 -34.84 -32.16
C VAL A 941 -7.44 -34.50 -33.59
N VAL A 942 -7.95 -33.28 -33.80
CA VAL A 942 -8.35 -32.78 -35.12
C VAL A 942 -7.09 -32.57 -35.95
N LYS A 943 -6.92 -33.32 -37.04
CA LYS A 943 -5.73 -33.27 -37.88
C LYS A 943 -5.85 -32.14 -38.93
N ASP A 944 -4.72 -31.69 -39.44
CA ASP A 944 -4.60 -30.58 -40.40
C ASP A 944 -5.62 -30.62 -41.56
N LYS A 945 -5.85 -31.80 -42.16
CA LYS A 945 -6.84 -32.00 -43.24
C LYS A 945 -8.28 -31.65 -42.83
N GLU A 946 -8.65 -31.89 -41.58
CA GLU A 946 -9.99 -31.61 -41.03
C GLU A 946 -10.15 -30.12 -40.71
N ILE A 947 -9.09 -29.47 -40.22
CA ILE A 947 -9.03 -28.01 -40.02
C ILE A 947 -9.19 -27.29 -41.37
N ARG A 948 -8.50 -27.76 -42.42
CA ARG A 948 -8.58 -27.19 -43.79
C ARG A 948 -9.89 -27.48 -44.52
N SER A 949 -10.63 -28.51 -44.13
CA SER A 949 -11.91 -28.86 -44.77
C SER A 949 -12.90 -29.45 -43.77
N PRO A 950 -13.46 -28.62 -42.87
CA PRO A 950 -14.46 -29.07 -41.91
C PRO A 950 -15.72 -29.56 -42.63
N GLN A 951 -16.39 -30.53 -42.01
CA GLN A 951 -17.72 -31.01 -42.43
C GLN A 951 -18.86 -30.24 -41.73
N GLN A 952 -18.51 -29.36 -40.80
CA GLN A 952 -19.40 -28.46 -40.08
C GLN A 952 -19.73 -27.22 -40.91
N PHE A 953 -20.92 -26.66 -40.69
CA PHE A 953 -21.42 -25.48 -41.38
C PHE A 953 -21.88 -24.41 -40.38
N ASP A 954 -21.76 -23.14 -40.75
CA ASP A 954 -22.32 -22.02 -40.00
C ASP A 954 -23.83 -21.82 -40.27
N ALA A 955 -24.43 -20.81 -39.64
CA ALA A 955 -25.83 -20.44 -39.82
C ALA A 955 -26.21 -20.04 -41.27
N ASN A 956 -25.22 -19.71 -42.11
CA ASN A 956 -25.41 -19.26 -43.48
C ASN A 956 -25.11 -20.35 -44.52
N GLY A 957 -24.68 -21.55 -44.08
CA GLY A 957 -24.34 -22.67 -44.96
C GLY A 957 -22.89 -22.69 -45.46
N TYR A 958 -22.00 -21.86 -44.92
CA TYR A 958 -20.56 -21.92 -45.22
C TYR A 958 -19.85 -22.93 -44.31
N LYS A 959 -18.83 -23.61 -44.85
CA LYS A 959 -18.00 -24.54 -44.06
C LYS A 959 -17.26 -23.79 -42.94
N CYS A 960 -17.45 -24.20 -41.69
CA CYS A 960 -16.89 -23.50 -40.53
C CYS A 960 -16.68 -24.44 -39.34
N LEU A 961 -15.45 -24.54 -38.84
CA LEU A 961 -15.10 -25.32 -37.65
C LEU A 961 -15.37 -24.48 -36.39
N HIS A 962 -16.38 -24.89 -35.62
CA HIS A 962 -16.80 -24.19 -34.40
C HIS A 962 -16.00 -24.69 -33.19
N VAL A 963 -15.45 -23.76 -32.40
CA VAL A 963 -14.56 -24.08 -31.28
C VAL A 963 -14.92 -23.35 -29.99
N VAL A 964 -14.57 -23.97 -28.86
CA VAL A 964 -14.72 -23.46 -27.49
C VAL A 964 -13.40 -23.57 -26.73
N LYS A 965 -13.18 -22.67 -25.77
CA LYS A 965 -12.21 -22.84 -24.67
C LYS A 965 -12.82 -22.38 -23.34
N ASN A 966 -12.15 -22.72 -22.24
CA ASN A 966 -12.29 -22.02 -20.96
C ASN A 966 -10.90 -21.54 -20.51
N GLY A 967 -10.71 -20.22 -20.33
CA GLY A 967 -9.42 -19.62 -19.98
C GLY A 967 -9.46 -18.76 -18.71
N GLN A 968 -8.29 -18.43 -18.15
CA GLN A 968 -8.16 -17.66 -16.92
C GLN A 968 -8.77 -16.25 -17.01
N ALA A 969 -8.63 -15.58 -18.16
CA ALA A 969 -8.93 -14.15 -18.30
C ALA A 969 -10.35 -13.90 -18.82
N THR A 970 -10.85 -14.76 -19.70
CA THR A 970 -12.17 -14.59 -20.34
C THR A 970 -13.20 -15.66 -19.95
N GLY A 971 -12.81 -16.72 -19.22
CA GLY A 971 -13.71 -17.83 -18.92
C GLY A 971 -14.08 -18.62 -20.17
N THR A 972 -15.33 -19.09 -20.25
CA THR A 972 -15.88 -19.82 -21.41
C THR A 972 -16.04 -18.88 -22.61
N THR A 973 -15.32 -19.13 -23.71
CA THR A 973 -15.46 -18.36 -24.96
C THR A 973 -15.55 -19.28 -26.18
N VAL A 974 -16.20 -18.78 -27.25
CA VAL A 974 -16.54 -19.51 -28.46
C VAL A 974 -16.11 -18.73 -29.71
N GLY A 975 -15.62 -19.45 -30.72
CA GLY A 975 -14.98 -18.87 -31.89
C GLY A 975 -14.99 -19.81 -33.10
N ARG A 976 -14.29 -19.40 -34.16
CA ARG A 976 -14.29 -20.08 -35.47
C ARG A 976 -12.86 -20.20 -35.98
N VAL A 977 -12.42 -21.41 -36.33
CA VAL A 977 -11.05 -21.65 -36.81
C VAL A 977 -10.92 -21.29 -38.29
N SER A 978 -9.82 -20.61 -38.63
CA SER A 978 -9.40 -20.42 -40.02
C SER A 978 -8.87 -21.72 -40.62
N GLY A 979 -9.42 -22.13 -41.77
CA GLY A 979 -8.90 -23.26 -42.55
C GLY A 979 -7.55 -23.00 -43.25
N LEU A 980 -6.97 -21.81 -43.07
CA LEU A 980 -5.62 -21.45 -43.50
C LEU A 980 -4.83 -20.92 -42.30
N ASN A 981 -3.58 -21.35 -42.16
CA ASN A 981 -2.69 -20.86 -41.11
C ASN A 981 -2.33 -19.39 -41.36
N SER A 982 -2.27 -18.60 -40.29
CA SER A 982 -1.77 -17.23 -40.30
C SER A 982 -0.25 -17.20 -40.14
N PHE A 983 0.38 -16.15 -40.66
CA PHE A 983 1.79 -15.85 -40.43
C PHE A 983 1.91 -14.72 -39.41
N THR A 984 2.52 -15.00 -38.27
CA THR A 984 2.75 -14.04 -37.19
C THR A 984 4.21 -13.61 -37.14
N ARG A 985 4.49 -12.35 -36.79
CA ARG A 985 5.86 -11.84 -36.67
C ARG A 985 6.04 -11.03 -35.39
N VAL A 986 7.02 -11.43 -34.59
CA VAL A 986 7.42 -10.75 -33.35
C VAL A 986 8.74 -10.01 -33.59
N TYR A 987 8.79 -8.75 -33.17
CA TYR A 987 9.98 -7.91 -33.18
C TYR A 987 10.55 -7.87 -31.77
N THR A 988 11.72 -8.48 -31.56
CA THR A 988 12.39 -8.46 -30.26
C THR A 988 12.99 -7.08 -29.96
N LYS A 989 13.25 -6.76 -28.69
CA LYS A 989 13.87 -5.49 -28.25
C LYS A 989 15.26 -5.22 -28.86
N HIS A 990 15.89 -6.22 -29.48
CA HIS A 990 17.19 -6.11 -30.15
C HIS A 990 17.09 -6.13 -31.70
N GLY A 991 15.88 -5.96 -32.26
CA GLY A 991 15.66 -5.86 -33.71
C GLY A 991 15.58 -7.20 -34.46
N ASN A 992 15.90 -8.33 -33.80
CA ASN A 992 15.72 -9.67 -34.37
C ASN A 992 14.24 -9.95 -34.61
N LYS A 993 13.92 -10.49 -35.79
CA LYS A 993 12.56 -10.73 -36.29
C LYS A 993 12.26 -12.23 -36.28
N GLN A 994 11.42 -12.68 -35.36
CA GLN A 994 10.89 -14.05 -35.37
C GLN A 994 9.61 -14.08 -36.20
N THR A 995 9.44 -15.11 -37.04
CA THR A 995 8.26 -15.26 -37.91
C THR A 995 7.75 -16.70 -37.80
N SER A 996 6.53 -16.89 -37.31
CA SER A 996 5.92 -18.21 -37.12
C SER A 996 4.67 -18.38 -37.97
N VAL A 997 4.20 -19.62 -38.02
CA VAL A 997 2.95 -20.04 -38.65
C VAL A 997 2.03 -20.53 -37.53
N GLU A 998 0.77 -20.09 -37.49
CA GLU A 998 -0.18 -20.45 -36.42
C GLU A 998 -1.57 -20.76 -36.97
N VAL A 999 -2.38 -21.53 -36.25
CA VAL A 999 -3.81 -21.70 -36.53
C VAL A 999 -4.57 -20.54 -35.89
N ALA A 1000 -5.21 -19.70 -36.71
CA ALA A 1000 -5.97 -18.56 -36.22
C ALA A 1000 -7.41 -18.94 -35.81
N VAL A 1001 -7.87 -18.40 -34.68
CA VAL A 1001 -9.27 -18.41 -34.27
C VAL A 1001 -9.82 -16.99 -34.32
N LEU A 1002 -10.94 -16.85 -35.01
CA LEU A 1002 -11.70 -15.61 -35.10
C LEU A 1002 -12.79 -15.58 -34.01
N PRO A 1003 -13.09 -14.40 -33.42
CA PRO A 1003 -14.24 -14.24 -32.54
C PRO A 1003 -15.54 -14.58 -33.26
N TYR A 1004 -16.57 -14.99 -32.50
CA TYR A 1004 -17.85 -15.38 -33.09
C TYR A 1004 -18.65 -14.16 -33.61
N ASP A 1005 -18.78 -13.11 -32.79
CA ASP A 1005 -19.35 -11.81 -33.18
C ASP A 1005 -18.98 -10.70 -32.16
N MET A 1006 -19.23 -9.44 -32.50
CA MET A 1006 -18.93 -8.30 -31.61
C MET A 1006 -19.77 -8.24 -30.32
N LYS A 1007 -20.90 -8.94 -30.21
CA LYS A 1007 -21.69 -9.00 -28.96
C LYS A 1007 -21.07 -9.95 -27.94
N ARG A 1008 -20.28 -10.91 -28.41
CA ARG A 1008 -19.57 -11.93 -27.61
C ARG A 1008 -18.11 -11.56 -27.34
N GLY A 1009 -17.58 -10.56 -28.04
CA GLY A 1009 -16.25 -10.00 -27.80
C GLY A 1009 -15.10 -10.85 -28.36
N ALA A 1010 -13.88 -10.53 -27.91
CA ALA A 1010 -12.66 -11.26 -28.29
C ALA A 1010 -12.71 -12.73 -27.85
N PHE A 1011 -12.13 -13.63 -28.63
CA PHE A 1011 -12.04 -15.05 -28.25
C PHE A 1011 -11.08 -15.26 -27.05
N SER A 1012 -10.09 -14.38 -26.86
CA SER A 1012 -9.13 -14.46 -25.75
C SER A 1012 -8.59 -13.11 -25.29
N ALA A 1013 -8.11 -13.05 -24.04
CA ALA A 1013 -7.40 -11.91 -23.46
C ALA A 1013 -6.08 -12.33 -22.77
N PRO A 1014 -5.17 -11.39 -22.44
CA PRO A 1014 -3.93 -11.69 -21.71
C PRO A 1014 -4.18 -12.42 -20.38
N GLY A 1015 -3.70 -13.67 -20.30
CA GLY A 1015 -3.96 -14.64 -19.24
C GLY A 1015 -4.57 -15.97 -19.74
N ASP A 1016 -5.21 -15.96 -20.91
CA ASP A 1016 -5.72 -17.19 -21.56
C ASP A 1016 -4.61 -18.05 -22.21
N SER A 1017 -3.35 -17.61 -22.22
CA SER A 1017 -2.20 -18.36 -22.73
C SER A 1017 -2.11 -19.74 -22.08
N GLY A 1018 -1.90 -20.79 -22.88
CA GLY A 1018 -1.93 -22.18 -22.43
C GLY A 1018 -3.34 -22.79 -22.34
N ALA A 1019 -4.42 -22.05 -22.59
CA ALA A 1019 -5.75 -22.66 -22.69
C ALA A 1019 -5.84 -23.60 -23.90
N ILE A 1020 -6.40 -24.80 -23.69
CA ILE A 1020 -6.68 -25.74 -24.78
C ILE A 1020 -7.99 -25.36 -25.49
N VAL A 1021 -8.02 -25.52 -26.82
CA VAL A 1021 -9.18 -25.23 -27.66
C VAL A 1021 -9.74 -26.53 -28.24
N LEU A 1022 -11.04 -26.76 -28.04
CA LEU A 1022 -11.77 -27.91 -28.54
C LEU A 1022 -12.76 -27.51 -29.64
N GLU A 1023 -12.95 -28.41 -30.60
CA GLU A 1023 -14.08 -28.45 -31.52
C GLU A 1023 -15.38 -28.79 -30.75
N ARG A 1024 -16.54 -28.41 -31.31
CA ARG A 1024 -17.87 -28.50 -30.67
C ARG A 1024 -18.29 -29.87 -30.08
N SER A 1025 -17.66 -30.97 -30.49
CA SER A 1025 -17.95 -32.32 -29.99
C SER A 1025 -16.98 -32.73 -28.87
N GLY A 1026 -15.79 -32.11 -28.81
CA GLY A 1026 -14.69 -32.44 -27.88
C GLY A 1026 -13.33 -32.61 -28.55
N GLY A 1027 -13.25 -32.51 -29.89
CA GLY A 1027 -12.01 -32.74 -30.66
C GLY A 1027 -10.91 -31.73 -30.34
N ILE A 1028 -9.72 -32.19 -29.91
CA ILE A 1028 -8.62 -31.28 -29.55
C ILE A 1028 -8.02 -30.63 -30.81
N VAL A 1029 -8.06 -29.29 -30.90
CA VAL A 1029 -7.56 -28.52 -32.06
C VAL A 1029 -6.14 -27.99 -31.82
N GLY A 1030 -5.92 -27.28 -30.71
CA GLY A 1030 -4.65 -26.59 -30.45
C GLY A 1030 -4.61 -25.93 -29.07
N MET A 1031 -3.40 -25.54 -28.64
CA MET A 1031 -3.18 -24.77 -27.42
C MET A 1031 -2.93 -23.31 -27.78
N LEU A 1032 -3.53 -22.39 -27.01
CA LEU A 1032 -3.42 -20.96 -27.21
C LEU A 1032 -2.02 -20.46 -26.85
N THR A 1033 -1.32 -19.88 -27.82
CA THR A 1033 0.04 -19.33 -27.65
C THR A 1033 0.07 -17.81 -27.71
N GLY A 1034 -0.92 -17.16 -28.33
CA GLY A 1034 -1.04 -15.70 -28.30
C GLY A 1034 -2.28 -15.14 -29.00
N GLY A 1035 -2.21 -13.86 -29.34
CA GLY A 1035 -3.23 -13.14 -30.11
C GLY A 1035 -2.66 -11.86 -30.73
N GLY A 1036 -3.50 -11.13 -31.45
CA GLY A 1036 -3.14 -9.82 -32.00
C GLY A 1036 -4.35 -8.92 -32.16
N GLY A 1037 -4.16 -7.63 -31.89
CA GLY A 1037 -5.14 -6.56 -32.02
C GLY A 1037 -4.54 -5.22 -31.61
N ALA A 1038 -5.39 -4.25 -31.26
CA ALA A 1038 -4.97 -2.94 -30.78
C ALA A 1038 -5.05 -2.84 -29.24
N ALA A 1039 -4.04 -2.22 -28.62
CA ALA A 1039 -3.89 -2.13 -27.16
C ALA A 1039 -3.88 -3.52 -26.48
N GLU A 1040 -4.72 -3.75 -25.47
CA GLU A 1040 -4.78 -5.02 -24.70
C GLU A 1040 -5.85 -6.00 -25.21
N GLU A 1041 -6.58 -5.64 -26.28
CA GLU A 1041 -7.65 -6.45 -26.87
C GLU A 1041 -7.16 -7.23 -28.10
N ASN A 1042 -7.68 -8.46 -28.30
CA ASN A 1042 -7.32 -9.32 -29.44
C ASN A 1042 -8.44 -9.38 -30.47
N ASP A 1043 -8.16 -8.94 -31.69
CA ASP A 1043 -9.02 -9.14 -32.86
C ASP A 1043 -8.97 -10.61 -33.34
N ILE A 1044 -7.81 -11.25 -33.21
CA ILE A 1044 -7.54 -12.63 -33.64
C ILE A 1044 -6.71 -13.35 -32.55
N THR A 1045 -7.05 -14.61 -32.28
CA THR A 1045 -6.29 -15.50 -31.38
C THR A 1045 -5.44 -16.48 -32.20
N TYR A 1046 -4.25 -16.83 -31.72
CA TYR A 1046 -3.33 -17.76 -32.37
C TYR A 1046 -3.11 -19.01 -31.52
N LEU A 1047 -3.22 -20.18 -32.17
CA LEU A 1047 -2.96 -21.50 -31.59
C LEU A 1047 -1.84 -22.21 -32.34
N THR A 1048 -0.98 -22.88 -31.61
CA THR A 1048 -0.15 -23.94 -32.19
C THR A 1048 -0.94 -25.27 -32.15
N PRO A 1049 -1.05 -26.02 -33.26
CA PRO A 1049 -1.99 -27.13 -33.38
C PRO A 1049 -1.55 -28.37 -32.58
N TYR A 1050 -2.52 -29.03 -31.93
CA TYR A 1050 -2.22 -30.06 -30.95
C TYR A 1050 -1.64 -31.34 -31.57
N TRP A 1051 -1.97 -31.67 -32.84
CA TRP A 1051 -1.35 -32.80 -33.53
C TRP A 1051 0.17 -32.67 -33.68
N TRP A 1052 0.70 -31.44 -33.74
CA TRP A 1052 2.13 -31.19 -33.79
C TRP A 1052 2.76 -31.19 -32.40
N PHE A 1053 2.07 -30.66 -31.38
CA PHE A 1053 2.51 -30.78 -29.98
C PHE A 1053 2.57 -32.24 -29.52
N GLU A 1054 1.59 -33.07 -29.89
CA GLU A 1054 1.54 -34.51 -29.58
C GLU A 1054 2.84 -35.22 -30.02
N GLU A 1055 3.36 -34.88 -31.19
CA GLU A 1055 4.63 -35.40 -31.70
C GLU A 1055 5.87 -34.87 -30.96
N GLN A 1056 5.85 -33.62 -30.46
CA GLN A 1056 6.99 -33.09 -29.70
C GLN A 1056 7.01 -33.65 -28.27
N ILE A 1057 5.86 -33.68 -27.61
CA ILE A 1057 5.68 -34.23 -26.25
C ILE A 1057 6.12 -35.70 -26.21
N LYS A 1058 5.74 -36.52 -27.20
CA LYS A 1058 6.12 -37.94 -27.29
C LYS A 1058 7.62 -38.19 -27.56
N LYS A 1059 8.39 -37.19 -28.00
CA LYS A 1059 9.87 -37.26 -28.07
C LYS A 1059 10.52 -37.05 -26.70
N VAL A 1060 9.93 -36.19 -25.86
CA VAL A 1060 10.45 -35.85 -24.52
C VAL A 1060 9.99 -36.85 -23.47
N LEU A 1061 8.74 -37.32 -23.55
CA LEU A 1061 8.18 -38.39 -22.71
C LEU A 1061 7.67 -39.57 -23.57
N PRO A 1062 8.56 -40.48 -24.02
CA PRO A 1062 8.16 -41.69 -24.73
C PRO A 1062 7.23 -42.56 -23.87
N GLY A 1063 6.04 -42.88 -24.40
CA GLY A 1063 5.04 -43.70 -23.71
C GLY A 1063 4.03 -42.93 -22.85
N CYS A 1064 4.06 -41.59 -22.85
CA CYS A 1064 2.98 -40.80 -22.25
C CYS A 1064 1.67 -40.86 -23.06
N TYR A 1065 0.56 -40.66 -22.37
CA TYR A 1065 -0.79 -40.60 -22.94
C TYR A 1065 -1.66 -39.60 -22.15
N LEU A 1066 -2.75 -39.13 -22.77
CA LEU A 1066 -3.72 -38.26 -22.10
C LEU A 1066 -4.33 -38.99 -20.89
N TYR A 1067 -4.60 -38.27 -19.80
CA TYR A 1067 -5.23 -38.86 -18.62
C TYR A 1067 -6.61 -39.43 -18.95
N ASP A 1068 -6.75 -40.75 -18.85
CA ASP A 1068 -7.97 -41.49 -19.17
C ASP A 1068 -9.15 -41.16 -18.26
N VAL A 1069 -10.37 -41.30 -18.77
CA VAL A 1069 -11.62 -41.06 -18.05
C VAL A 1069 -11.95 -42.26 -17.16
N VAL A 1070 -12.21 -42.01 -15.87
CA VAL A 1070 -12.90 -42.97 -15.01
C VAL A 1070 -14.39 -42.90 -15.34
N HIS A 1071 -14.92 -43.97 -15.93
CA HIS A 1071 -16.34 -44.16 -16.24
C HIS A 1071 -17.20 -44.36 -14.99
#